data_AF-A0A5C7KXL7-F1
#
_entry.id   AF-A0A5C7KXL7-F1
#
_cell.length_a   1.000
_cell.length_b   1.000
_cell.length_c   1.000
_cell.angle_alpha   90.00
_cell.angle_beta   90.00
_cell.angle_gamma   90.00
#
_symmetry.space_group_name_H-M   'P 1'
#
loop_
_entity.id
_entity.type
_entity.pdbx_description
1 polymer ?
#
loop_
_entity_poly.entity_id
_entity_poly.type
_entity_poly.pdbx_seq_one_letter_code
_entity_poly.pdbx_strand_id
1 'polypeptide(L)'
;MALWRRCLTVLLLAVFTMMSGCGGGGGSGGSASSGPSGFALISLADAPGDFLAYRVTVTSVQLSGNGAPVETLSAPERVNFVNLISTAELFENARVPAGTYTGVHMTVDFSNAEIFVQNASGAPVKATVEDASGSPLSGPLGVDVSFPAASPLVVSQGATANLALDFNLAASNAVSFPPGGGAVVKVSPVLGADPKLLDGRPRHLRGKVDAVDSTAQTLTFSVIPFDDDNGDATTPAAKNVVASVDGNTRYEINGHPYTGASGLSALAALTLPVLAELTGAIEAGTGKLVATAIIAGSGEGHPSDDGVQGHVLSRSATTLNLIGDVHEHGAPGSTFGQAITVDISQVQAVLKGDDGKADQAGPLTTAAIGVGQRVQVFGAITRNGDGTTITAKLVRLLPTVIKGTANQAYSSGASLPITLKSFDGLAAKLFTFTGTGSSANGDSNASAYQVDLSAVSPAPSIATGNPVTLGGFAAPWGSAPPDFIAVAAVNDHHPGEGDPQNRLHLVWSPPGSAAPFTSASATQLLIKHNDPLLEQGGGVSQGDQTTPVSSMTTDLSLTPGSGHGQRFVLVSGYDNSSASSRTETEYAAFADFESALAAQLGGGAKLRLIDAEGVYTPDGNGFAASELMAAVQSPPPAH
;
A
#
# COMPACT_ATOMS: atom_id res chain seq x y z
N MET A 1 39.87 40.62 61.89
CA MET A 1 39.92 41.74 60.90
C MET A 1 38.50 42.26 60.78
N ALA A 2 38.25 43.50 61.22
CA ALA A 2 36.96 43.90 61.78
C ALA A 2 36.36 45.15 61.11
N LEU A 3 35.02 45.18 61.09
CA LEU A 3 34.11 46.34 61.12
C LEU A 3 34.58 47.72 60.60
N TRP A 4 33.96 48.20 59.50
CA TRP A 4 33.37 49.55 59.28
C TRP A 4 32.84 49.67 57.82
N ARG A 5 31.90 50.54 57.39
CA ARG A 5 31.06 51.64 57.94
C ARG A 5 29.61 51.48 57.37
N ARG A 6 28.51 51.83 58.07
CA ARG A 6 27.85 53.16 58.26
C ARG A 6 27.52 53.90 56.95
N CYS A 7 26.34 54.48 56.70
CA CYS A 7 25.05 54.64 57.44
C CYS A 7 23.98 55.16 56.44
N LEU A 8 22.67 54.88 56.62
CA LEU A 8 21.58 55.88 56.79
C LEU A 8 20.17 55.24 56.95
N THR A 9 19.33 55.88 57.80
CA THR A 9 17.84 55.98 57.81
C THR A 9 16.95 54.84 57.25
N VAL A 10 16.07 54.14 58.00
CA VAL A 10 14.86 54.54 58.79
C VAL A 10 13.53 54.39 58.02
N LEU A 11 12.53 53.75 58.67
CA LEU A 11 11.10 53.54 58.29
C LEU A 11 10.86 52.67 57.02
N LEU A 12 10.19 51.50 57.01
CA LEU A 12 8.93 50.98 57.60
C LEU A 12 7.67 51.21 56.71
N LEU A 13 6.98 50.09 56.42
CA LEU A 13 5.60 49.93 55.92
C LEU A 13 5.29 49.99 54.39
N ALA A 14 4.95 48.81 53.82
CA ALA A 14 3.72 48.42 53.10
C ALA A 14 3.05 49.35 52.03
N VAL A 15 2.31 48.91 51.00
CA VAL A 15 1.96 47.60 50.37
C VAL A 15 1.23 47.90 49.04
N PHE A 16 1.47 47.12 47.96
CA PHE A 16 0.69 47.05 46.69
C PHE A 16 0.59 48.36 45.84
N THR A 17 0.37 48.41 44.52
CA THR A 17 -0.08 47.39 43.53
C THR A 17 0.43 47.71 42.11
N MET A 18 0.82 46.66 41.37
CA MET A 18 0.71 46.44 39.91
C MET A 18 1.05 47.53 38.86
N MET A 19 2.10 47.24 38.07
CA MET A 19 1.98 47.20 36.59
C MET A 19 2.92 46.13 35.96
N SER A 20 2.46 45.65 34.80
CA SER A 20 3.04 44.76 33.79
C SER A 20 4.53 44.42 33.80
N GLY A 21 4.84 43.14 33.54
CA GLY A 21 6.17 42.68 33.11
C GLY A 21 6.12 41.27 32.53
N CYS A 22 6.35 41.13 31.22
CA CYS A 22 6.58 39.83 30.58
C CYS A 22 7.99 39.33 30.93
N GLY A 23 8.13 38.06 31.33
CA GLY A 23 9.40 37.44 31.67
C GLY A 23 9.19 35.99 32.10
N GLY A 24 9.90 35.06 31.47
CA GLY A 24 9.68 33.61 31.66
C GLY A 24 10.18 33.07 33.01
N GLY A 25 9.63 31.92 33.39
CA GLY A 25 10.05 31.13 34.55
C GLY A 25 9.37 29.77 34.51
N GLY A 26 10.15 28.69 34.63
CA GLY A 26 9.66 27.33 34.39
C GLY A 26 8.61 26.86 35.40
N GLY A 27 7.53 26.27 34.88
CA GLY A 27 6.52 25.56 35.65
C GLY A 27 6.73 24.05 35.56
N SER A 28 7.29 23.48 36.64
CA SER A 28 7.19 22.07 37.07
C SER A 28 6.28 21.16 36.24
N GLY A 29 6.85 20.05 35.76
CA GLY A 29 6.13 19.05 34.95
C GLY A 29 4.82 18.61 35.58
N GLY A 30 3.72 18.86 34.87
CA GLY A 30 2.45 18.21 35.16
C GLY A 30 2.61 16.72 34.90
N SER A 31 2.50 15.90 35.94
CA SER A 31 2.37 14.46 35.78
C SER A 31 1.22 14.19 34.83
N ALA A 32 1.49 13.53 33.71
CA ALA A 32 0.43 13.06 32.81
C ALA A 32 -0.60 12.30 33.65
N SER A 33 -1.87 12.65 33.51
CA SER A 33 -2.96 11.95 34.19
C SER A 33 -2.91 10.49 33.78
N SER A 34 -2.61 9.61 34.73
CA SER A 34 -2.40 8.17 34.51
C SER A 34 -3.74 7.44 34.31
N GLY A 35 -4.47 7.84 33.27
CA GLY A 35 -5.68 7.19 32.82
C GLY A 35 -5.41 5.80 32.23
N PRO A 36 -6.42 4.92 32.22
CA PRO A 36 -6.32 3.65 31.51
C PRO A 36 -5.97 3.92 30.04
N SER A 37 -5.07 3.12 29.50
CA SER A 37 -4.47 3.32 28.19
C SER A 37 -4.13 1.97 27.56
N GLY A 38 -4.26 1.89 26.25
CA GLY A 38 -3.93 0.71 25.44
C GLY A 38 -3.06 1.12 24.25
N PHE A 39 -3.11 0.34 23.17
CA PHE A 39 -2.35 0.58 21.96
C PHE A 39 -3.26 0.57 20.73
N ALA A 40 -2.94 1.42 19.74
CA ALA A 40 -3.51 1.41 18.41
C ALA A 40 -2.42 0.97 17.42
N LEU A 41 -2.52 -0.25 16.91
CA LEU A 41 -1.62 -0.79 15.90
C LEU A 41 -2.16 -0.43 14.51
N ILE A 42 -1.44 0.41 13.80
CA ILE A 42 -1.89 1.02 12.55
C ILE A 42 -1.12 0.42 11.38
N SER A 43 -1.85 -0.10 10.39
CA SER A 43 -1.30 -0.55 9.11
C SER A 43 -1.73 0.37 7.98
N LEU A 44 -0.83 0.64 7.03
CA LEU A 44 -1.10 1.41 5.82
C LEU A 44 -1.08 0.48 4.59
N ALA A 45 -2.09 0.59 3.74
CA ALA A 45 -2.24 -0.13 2.49
C ALA A 45 -2.59 0.83 1.33
N ASP A 46 -2.62 0.29 0.11
CA ASP A 46 -3.06 0.96 -1.10
C ASP A 46 -4.00 0.04 -1.91
N ALA A 47 -4.92 0.63 -2.66
CA ALA A 47 -5.75 -0.04 -3.67
C ALA A 47 -5.21 0.28 -5.08
N PRO A 48 -5.06 -0.74 -5.97
CA PRO A 48 -4.24 -0.62 -7.18
C PRO A 48 -4.51 0.62 -8.07
N GLY A 49 -3.43 1.33 -8.43
CA GLY A 49 -3.45 2.43 -9.40
C GLY A 49 -2.31 2.40 -10.41
N ASP A 50 -2.49 3.11 -11.54
CA ASP A 50 -1.58 3.14 -12.70
C ASP A 50 -0.32 4.03 -12.46
N PHE A 51 0.36 3.80 -11.34
CA PHE A 51 1.55 4.53 -10.91
C PHE A 51 2.77 3.62 -10.89
N LEU A 52 3.91 4.14 -11.34
CA LEU A 52 5.21 3.47 -11.28
C LEU A 52 5.94 3.77 -9.96
N ALA A 53 5.63 4.92 -9.37
CA ALA A 53 5.95 5.29 -7.99
C ALA A 53 4.96 6.37 -7.55
N TYR A 54 4.54 6.34 -6.30
CA TYR A 54 3.71 7.39 -5.70
C TYR A 54 4.22 7.69 -4.31
N ARG A 55 5.12 8.68 -4.22
CA ARG A 55 5.83 9.00 -2.98
C ARG A 55 5.43 10.34 -2.43
N VAL A 56 4.97 10.32 -1.19
CA VAL A 56 4.50 11.47 -0.41
C VAL A 56 4.89 11.26 1.06
N THR A 57 4.69 12.26 1.91
CA THR A 57 4.99 12.15 3.34
C THR A 57 3.71 12.17 4.17
N VAL A 58 3.42 11.11 4.92
CA VAL A 58 2.36 11.11 5.92
C VAL A 58 2.89 11.84 7.15
N THR A 59 2.29 12.98 7.50
CA THR A 59 2.81 13.89 8.53
C THR A 59 2.04 13.85 9.85
N SER A 60 0.84 13.28 9.86
CA SER A 60 -0.01 13.15 11.06
C SER A 60 -1.06 12.06 10.84
N VAL A 61 -1.36 11.31 11.91
CA VAL A 61 -2.53 10.42 12.01
C VAL A 61 -3.15 10.64 13.38
N GLN A 62 -4.41 11.07 13.43
CA GLN A 62 -5.08 11.47 14.67
C GLN A 62 -6.39 10.71 14.88
N LEU A 63 -6.56 10.07 16.03
CA LEU A 63 -7.81 9.42 16.41
C LEU A 63 -8.75 10.41 17.10
N SER A 64 -10.04 10.38 16.74
CA SER A 64 -11.06 11.31 17.25
C SER A 64 -12.26 10.59 17.90
N GLY A 65 -13.10 11.33 18.62
CA GLY A 65 -14.30 10.81 19.30
C GLY A 65 -14.14 10.55 20.80
N ASN A 66 -12.93 10.24 21.28
CA ASN A 66 -12.63 9.99 22.70
C ASN A 66 -12.17 11.28 23.46
N GLY A 67 -12.76 12.43 23.15
CA GLY A 67 -12.34 13.74 23.66
C GLY A 67 -11.53 14.55 22.65
N ALA A 68 -10.39 15.11 23.07
CA ALA A 68 -9.48 15.81 22.17
C ALA A 68 -8.82 14.82 21.17
N PRO A 69 -8.51 15.24 19.93
CA PRO A 69 -7.78 14.40 18.97
C PRO A 69 -6.46 13.90 19.56
N VAL A 70 -6.17 12.62 19.33
CA VAL A 70 -4.95 11.96 19.81
C VAL A 70 -4.06 11.66 18.63
N GLU A 71 -2.94 12.38 18.52
CA GLU A 71 -1.87 12.06 17.56
C GLU A 71 -1.29 10.69 17.90
N THR A 72 -1.28 9.81 16.89
CA THR A 72 -0.68 8.48 16.98
C THR A 72 0.71 8.45 16.35
N LEU A 73 0.96 9.29 15.34
CA LEU A 73 2.21 9.25 14.61
C LEU A 73 3.35 9.91 15.39
N SER A 74 4.45 9.18 15.56
CA SER A 74 5.60 9.65 16.34
C SER A 74 6.57 10.56 15.56
N ALA A 75 6.68 10.37 14.23
CA ALA A 75 7.45 11.20 13.31
C ALA A 75 6.85 11.14 11.90
N PRO A 76 7.04 12.16 11.03
CA PRO A 76 6.57 12.10 9.65
C PRO A 76 7.23 10.99 8.83
N GLU A 77 6.41 10.20 8.12
CA GLU A 77 6.84 9.00 7.39
C GLU A 77 6.80 9.23 5.88
N ARG A 78 7.86 8.87 5.15
CA ARG A 78 7.87 8.91 3.68
C ARG A 78 7.47 7.56 3.11
N VAL A 79 6.36 7.53 2.37
CA VAL A 79 5.71 6.30 1.91
C VAL A 79 5.73 6.24 0.39
N ASN A 80 6.06 5.08 -0.20
CA ASN A 80 5.76 4.77 -1.61
C ASN A 80 4.53 3.87 -1.68
N PHE A 81 3.35 4.43 -1.96
CA PHE A 81 2.09 3.69 -1.91
C PHE A 81 2.02 2.52 -2.92
N VAL A 82 2.72 2.63 -4.05
CA VAL A 82 2.83 1.55 -5.05
C VAL A 82 3.43 0.25 -4.48
N ASN A 83 4.21 0.32 -3.39
CA ASN A 83 4.73 -0.87 -2.70
C ASN A 83 3.71 -1.52 -1.74
N LEU A 84 2.55 -0.90 -1.50
CA LEU A 84 1.53 -1.33 -0.53
C LEU A 84 0.27 -1.96 -1.17
N ILE A 85 0.25 -2.10 -2.49
CA ILE A 85 -0.90 -2.63 -3.27
C ILE A 85 -1.29 -4.06 -2.85
N SER A 86 -0.31 -4.90 -2.50
CA SER A 86 -0.53 -6.32 -2.15
C SER A 86 -0.36 -6.63 -0.65
N THR A 87 0.05 -5.63 0.15
CA THR A 87 0.61 -5.81 1.48
C THR A 87 0.36 -4.58 2.33
N ALA A 88 -0.15 -4.73 3.55
CA ALA A 88 -0.32 -3.59 4.46
C ALA A 88 0.88 -3.47 5.41
N GLU A 89 1.59 -2.34 5.39
CA GLU A 89 2.75 -2.07 6.25
C GLU A 89 2.29 -1.62 7.64
N LEU A 90 2.69 -2.35 8.69
CA LEU A 90 2.53 -1.98 10.08
C LEU A 90 3.60 -0.96 10.46
N PHE A 91 3.21 0.32 10.60
CA PHE A 91 4.18 1.43 10.72
C PHE A 91 4.13 2.16 12.07
N GLU A 92 3.05 2.01 12.86
CA GLU A 92 2.93 2.66 14.16
C GLU A 92 2.11 1.81 15.16
N ASN A 93 2.49 1.81 16.45
CA ASN A 93 1.79 1.08 17.51
C ASN A 93 1.47 2.00 18.71
N ALA A 94 0.82 3.12 18.42
CA ALA A 94 0.70 4.25 19.32
C ALA A 94 0.01 3.91 20.65
N ARG A 95 0.61 4.36 21.75
CA ARG A 95 0.03 4.23 23.09
C ARG A 95 -1.01 5.33 23.33
N VAL A 96 -2.30 4.99 23.25
CA VAL A 96 -3.41 5.96 23.33
C VAL A 96 -4.29 5.76 24.59
N PRO A 97 -5.03 6.80 25.04
CA PRO A 97 -6.06 6.64 26.08
C PRO A 97 -7.06 5.52 25.76
N ALA A 98 -7.47 4.76 26.77
CA ALA A 98 -8.52 3.76 26.59
C ALA A 98 -9.87 4.47 26.36
N GLY A 99 -10.72 3.87 25.52
CA GLY A 99 -12.04 4.40 25.18
C GLY A 99 -12.47 4.06 23.76
N THR A 100 -13.47 4.78 23.28
CA THR A 100 -14.11 4.54 21.97
C THR A 100 -13.80 5.71 21.05
N TYR A 101 -13.15 5.42 19.93
CA TYR A 101 -12.84 6.36 18.88
C TYR A 101 -13.82 6.17 17.71
N THR A 102 -14.27 7.27 17.11
CA THR A 102 -15.32 7.29 16.08
C THR A 102 -14.82 7.80 14.73
N GLY A 103 -13.54 8.14 14.62
CA GLY A 103 -12.92 8.50 13.36
C GLY A 103 -11.42 8.67 13.46
N VAL A 104 -10.82 8.90 12.30
CA VAL A 104 -9.38 9.15 12.11
C VAL A 104 -9.20 10.30 11.12
N HIS A 105 -8.19 11.14 11.36
CA HIS A 105 -7.72 12.17 10.44
C HIS A 105 -6.29 11.84 10.02
N MET A 106 -6.01 11.81 8.71
CA MET A 106 -4.66 11.65 8.16
C MET A 106 -4.23 12.91 7.43
N THR A 107 -2.98 13.34 7.60
CA THR A 107 -2.39 14.43 6.79
C THR A 107 -1.29 13.91 5.87
N VAL A 108 -1.42 14.16 4.58
CA VAL A 108 -0.44 13.80 3.54
C VAL A 108 0.17 15.05 2.94
N ASP A 109 1.49 15.21 3.00
CA ASP A 109 2.24 16.33 2.45
C ASP A 109 2.81 16.02 1.07
N PHE A 110 2.43 16.85 0.10
CA PHE A 110 2.83 16.79 -1.31
C PHE A 110 4.00 17.72 -1.65
N SER A 111 4.54 18.48 -0.69
CA SER A 111 5.67 19.42 -0.92
C SER A 111 6.88 18.78 -1.60
N ASN A 112 7.14 17.51 -1.30
CA ASN A 112 8.22 16.70 -1.88
C ASN A 112 7.68 15.45 -2.60
N ALA A 113 6.53 15.60 -3.29
CA ALA A 113 5.90 14.52 -4.02
C ALA A 113 6.77 14.01 -5.18
N GLU A 114 6.88 12.70 -5.31
CA GLU A 114 7.50 12.04 -6.45
C GLU A 114 6.54 10.99 -7.01
N ILE A 115 5.74 11.43 -7.97
CA ILE A 115 4.74 10.60 -8.64
C ILE A 115 5.21 10.37 -10.07
N PHE A 116 5.33 9.11 -10.46
CA PHE A 116 5.71 8.69 -11.81
C PHE A 116 4.60 7.86 -12.42
N VAL A 117 4.22 8.17 -13.65
CA VAL A 117 3.20 7.45 -14.44
C VAL A 117 3.81 6.94 -15.74
N GLN A 118 3.19 5.91 -16.33
CA GLN A 118 3.58 5.42 -17.64
C GLN A 118 2.86 6.20 -18.76
N ASN A 119 3.60 6.75 -19.72
CA ASN A 119 2.98 7.41 -20.88
C ASN A 119 2.61 6.40 -21.99
N ALA A 120 1.96 6.89 -23.05
CA ALA A 120 1.55 6.07 -24.20
C ALA A 120 2.70 5.30 -24.90
N SER A 121 3.95 5.80 -24.88
CA SER A 121 5.10 5.06 -25.42
C SER A 121 5.65 4.00 -24.46
N GLY A 122 5.20 3.98 -23.19
CA GLY A 122 5.68 3.11 -22.13
C GLY A 122 6.73 3.76 -21.23
N ALA A 123 7.23 4.95 -21.58
CA ALA A 123 8.26 5.59 -20.78
C ALA A 123 7.70 6.13 -19.45
N PRO A 124 8.43 5.99 -18.34
CA PRO A 124 8.11 6.69 -17.09
C PRO A 124 8.20 8.20 -17.28
N VAL A 125 7.21 8.93 -16.75
CA VAL A 125 7.17 10.39 -16.76
C VAL A 125 6.86 10.87 -15.34
N LYS A 126 7.69 11.77 -14.79
CA LYS A 126 7.38 12.44 -13.52
C LYS A 126 6.21 13.39 -13.74
N ALA A 127 5.17 13.26 -12.92
CA ALA A 127 4.00 14.12 -12.99
C ALA A 127 4.20 15.42 -12.21
N THR A 128 3.56 16.50 -12.68
CA THR A 128 3.25 17.66 -11.83
C THR A 128 1.97 17.37 -11.05
N VAL A 129 1.90 17.85 -9.80
CA VAL A 129 0.79 17.57 -8.89
C VAL A 129 -0.11 18.79 -8.78
N GLU A 130 -1.41 18.60 -8.96
CA GLU A 130 -2.45 19.62 -8.85
C GLU A 130 -3.52 19.20 -7.85
N ASP A 131 -4.19 20.18 -7.24
CA ASP A 131 -5.33 19.95 -6.34
C ASP A 131 -6.66 19.81 -7.09
N ALA A 132 -7.75 19.61 -6.35
CA ALA A 132 -9.11 19.58 -6.87
C ALA A 132 -9.53 20.79 -7.74
N SER A 133 -8.86 21.94 -7.60
CA SER A 133 -9.13 23.16 -8.39
C SER A 133 -8.27 23.29 -9.65
N GLY A 134 -7.26 22.43 -9.84
CA GLY A 134 -6.23 22.60 -10.88
C GLY A 134 -5.12 23.58 -10.47
N SER A 135 -4.97 23.86 -9.17
CA SER A 135 -3.87 24.65 -8.62
C SER A 135 -2.70 23.73 -8.26
N PRO A 136 -1.43 24.14 -8.46
CA PRO A 136 -0.28 23.31 -8.07
C PRO A 136 -0.31 22.94 -6.58
N LEU A 137 -0.23 21.64 -6.28
CA LEU A 137 -0.29 21.10 -4.93
C LEU A 137 1.13 20.84 -4.40
N SER A 138 1.56 21.64 -3.43
CA SER A 138 2.89 21.56 -2.81
C SER A 138 2.82 21.80 -1.29
N GLY A 139 1.97 21.04 -0.60
CA GLY A 139 1.69 21.21 0.82
C GLY A 139 0.84 20.08 1.41
N PRO A 140 0.47 20.19 2.69
CA PRO A 140 -0.35 19.20 3.39
C PRO A 140 -1.81 19.21 2.94
N LEU A 141 -2.38 18.01 2.81
CA LEU A 141 -3.78 17.75 2.53
C LEU A 141 -4.32 16.76 3.57
N GLY A 142 -5.36 17.17 4.30
CA GLY A 142 -6.01 16.37 5.34
C GLY A 142 -7.19 15.55 4.80
N VAL A 143 -7.42 14.37 5.39
CA VAL A 143 -8.58 13.51 5.12
C VAL A 143 -9.20 13.07 6.43
N ASP A 144 -10.48 13.39 6.62
CA ASP A 144 -11.29 13.01 7.80
C ASP A 144 -12.20 11.82 7.46
N VAL A 145 -12.00 10.69 8.16
CA VAL A 145 -12.80 9.47 8.01
C VAL A 145 -13.57 9.19 9.30
N SER A 146 -14.88 9.05 9.20
CA SER A 146 -15.78 8.64 10.29
C SER A 146 -16.04 7.13 10.21
N PHE A 147 -15.73 6.42 11.30
CA PHE A 147 -16.00 4.98 11.39
C PHE A 147 -17.52 4.71 11.45
N PRO A 148 -17.98 3.53 10.99
CA PRO A 148 -19.39 3.16 11.13
C PRO A 148 -19.80 3.15 12.61
N ALA A 149 -20.98 3.67 12.93
CA ALA A 149 -21.46 3.73 14.32
C ALA A 149 -21.56 2.34 15.02
N ALA A 150 -21.70 1.26 14.23
CA ALA A 150 -21.68 -0.13 14.68
C ALA A 150 -20.27 -0.78 14.71
N SER A 151 -19.25 -0.06 14.26
CA SER A 151 -17.86 -0.51 14.11
C SER A 151 -16.84 0.56 14.57
N PRO A 152 -16.95 1.18 15.76
CA PRO A 152 -15.94 2.12 16.23
C PRO A 152 -14.63 1.39 16.62
N LEU A 153 -13.51 2.11 16.63
CA LEU A 153 -12.24 1.61 17.18
C LEU A 153 -12.29 1.68 18.71
N VAL A 154 -12.24 0.52 19.38
CA VAL A 154 -12.33 0.42 20.85
C VAL A 154 -10.99 0.01 21.44
N VAL A 155 -10.31 0.94 22.12
CA VAL A 155 -9.04 0.70 22.79
C VAL A 155 -9.28 0.36 24.26
N SER A 156 -8.95 -0.87 24.66
CA SER A 156 -9.06 -1.32 26.05
C SER A 156 -7.73 -1.18 26.81
N GLN A 157 -7.78 -1.07 28.14
CA GLN A 157 -6.59 -0.91 28.96
C GLN A 157 -5.60 -2.07 28.77
N GLY A 158 -4.36 -1.76 28.35
CA GLY A 158 -3.29 -2.72 28.11
C GLY A 158 -3.48 -3.63 26.89
N ALA A 159 -4.55 -3.47 26.12
CA ALA A 159 -4.81 -4.23 24.90
C ALA A 159 -4.40 -3.42 23.65
N THR A 160 -4.09 -4.14 22.58
CA THR A 160 -3.92 -3.57 21.24
C THR A 160 -5.25 -3.65 20.49
N ALA A 161 -5.70 -2.53 19.95
CA ALA A 161 -6.71 -2.48 18.90
C ALA A 161 -6.01 -2.21 17.57
N ASN A 162 -6.50 -2.79 16.47
CA ASN A 162 -5.90 -2.60 15.15
C ASN A 162 -6.71 -1.61 14.32
N LEU A 163 -6.04 -0.88 13.42
CA LEU A 163 -6.65 0.01 12.45
C LEU A 163 -5.91 -0.12 11.11
N ALA A 164 -6.58 -0.63 10.08
CA ALA A 164 -6.09 -0.55 8.72
C ALA A 164 -6.51 0.77 8.10
N LEU A 165 -5.58 1.45 7.43
CA LEU A 165 -5.79 2.64 6.63
C LEU A 165 -5.43 2.30 5.18
N ASP A 166 -6.32 2.57 4.24
CA ASP A 166 -6.14 2.25 2.82
C ASP A 166 -6.21 3.55 2.01
N PHE A 167 -5.08 4.03 1.52
CA PHE A 167 -5.07 5.21 0.65
C PHE A 167 -5.31 4.75 -0.78
N ASN A 168 -6.56 4.69 -1.24
CA ASN A 168 -6.88 4.20 -2.57
C ASN A 168 -6.29 5.13 -3.64
N LEU A 169 -5.14 4.80 -4.22
CA LEU A 169 -4.42 5.68 -5.14
C LEU A 169 -5.27 6.07 -6.36
N ALA A 170 -6.03 5.14 -6.92
CA ALA A 170 -6.72 5.38 -8.18
C ALA A 170 -8.06 6.10 -8.01
N ALA A 171 -8.72 6.01 -6.86
CA ALA A 171 -9.85 6.87 -6.51
C ALA A 171 -9.37 8.26 -6.02
N SER A 172 -8.16 8.34 -5.47
CA SER A 172 -7.51 9.58 -5.02
C SER A 172 -6.97 10.46 -6.13
N ASN A 173 -6.83 9.98 -7.37
CA ASN A 173 -6.06 10.65 -8.40
C ASN A 173 -6.68 10.55 -9.80
N ALA A 174 -6.63 11.63 -10.57
CA ALA A 174 -6.88 11.63 -12.01
C ALA A 174 -5.60 11.98 -12.77
N VAL A 175 -5.19 11.10 -13.69
CA VAL A 175 -3.98 11.27 -14.51
C VAL A 175 -4.35 11.87 -15.87
N SER A 176 -3.61 12.88 -16.34
CA SER A 176 -3.77 13.42 -17.69
C SER A 176 -2.43 13.73 -18.38
N PHE A 177 -2.44 13.68 -19.71
CA PHE A 177 -1.28 13.95 -20.57
C PHE A 177 -1.60 15.13 -21.51
N PRO A 178 -1.40 16.39 -21.06
CA PRO A 178 -1.84 17.56 -21.82
C PRO A 178 -1.04 17.77 -23.12
N PRO A 179 -1.62 18.46 -24.14
CA PRO A 179 -0.92 18.82 -25.36
C PRO A 179 0.28 19.74 -25.06
N GLY A 180 1.49 19.18 -25.17
CA GLY A 180 2.74 19.83 -24.75
C GLY A 180 3.75 18.84 -24.16
N GLY A 181 3.27 17.69 -23.69
CA GLY A 181 4.10 16.65 -23.06
C GLY A 181 4.15 16.80 -21.53
N GLY A 182 4.76 15.81 -20.87
CA GLY A 182 4.64 15.65 -19.42
C GLY A 182 3.36 14.93 -19.01
N ALA A 183 3.15 14.83 -17.69
CA ALA A 183 1.95 14.27 -17.08
C ALA A 183 1.49 15.17 -15.93
N VAL A 184 0.19 15.26 -15.72
CA VAL A 184 -0.43 15.96 -14.59
C VAL A 184 -1.22 14.94 -13.78
N VAL A 185 -1.01 14.94 -12.46
CA VAL A 185 -1.78 14.14 -11.50
C VAL A 185 -2.58 15.11 -10.65
N LYS A 186 -3.90 15.06 -10.82
CA LYS A 186 -4.87 15.85 -10.06
C LYS A 186 -5.33 15.03 -8.85
N VAL A 187 -5.14 15.56 -7.65
CA VAL A 187 -5.27 14.84 -6.38
C VAL A 187 -6.57 15.20 -5.65
N SER A 188 -7.25 14.20 -5.10
CA SER A 188 -8.49 14.31 -4.31
C SER A 188 -8.59 13.13 -3.32
N PRO A 189 -7.74 13.08 -2.28
CA PRO A 189 -7.41 11.85 -1.53
C PRO A 189 -8.58 11.15 -0.87
N VAL A 190 -8.74 9.87 -1.19
CA VAL A 190 -9.71 8.93 -0.62
C VAL A 190 -9.00 8.05 0.40
N LEU A 191 -9.56 7.90 1.60
CA LEU A 191 -8.96 7.11 2.67
C LEU A 191 -9.94 6.09 3.24
N GLY A 192 -9.67 4.82 2.96
CA GLY A 192 -10.23 3.73 3.72
C GLY A 192 -9.73 3.70 5.16
N ALA A 193 -10.60 3.36 6.11
CA ALA A 193 -10.20 3.16 7.50
C ALA A 193 -11.05 2.06 8.18
N ASP A 194 -10.47 0.88 8.36
CA ASP A 194 -11.14 -0.29 8.91
C ASP A 194 -10.55 -0.72 10.28
N PRO A 195 -11.30 -0.56 11.38
CA PRO A 195 -10.91 -1.02 12.72
C PRO A 195 -11.14 -2.53 12.98
N LYS A 196 -11.61 -3.29 11.98
CA LYS A 196 -11.88 -4.74 12.08
C LYS A 196 -10.91 -5.63 11.29
N LEU A 197 -10.15 -5.06 10.35
CA LEU A 197 -9.17 -5.75 9.49
C LEU A 197 -9.79 -6.85 8.62
N LEU A 198 -10.78 -6.46 7.81
CA LEU A 198 -11.55 -7.35 6.96
C LEU A 198 -10.91 -7.59 5.59
N ASP A 199 -9.90 -6.80 5.22
CA ASP A 199 -9.17 -6.82 3.93
C ASP A 199 -8.33 -8.08 3.66
N GLY A 200 -8.12 -8.92 4.69
CA GLY A 200 -7.35 -10.18 4.58
C GLY A 200 -5.87 -10.05 4.18
N ARG A 201 -5.38 -8.86 3.80
CA ARG A 201 -4.05 -8.66 3.21
C ARG A 201 -2.94 -9.06 4.18
N PRO A 202 -1.84 -9.66 3.71
CA PRO A 202 -0.69 -9.91 4.57
C PRO A 202 -0.18 -8.59 5.16
N ARG A 203 0.20 -8.65 6.44
CA ARG A 203 0.83 -7.55 7.16
C ARG A 203 2.34 -7.69 7.06
N HIS A 204 3.01 -6.63 6.64
CA HIS A 204 4.46 -6.52 6.68
C HIS A 204 4.88 -5.59 7.81
N LEU A 205 6.06 -5.82 8.37
CA LEU A 205 6.59 -5.09 9.52
C LEU A 205 8.12 -5.09 9.46
N ARG A 206 8.71 -3.90 9.34
CA ARG A 206 10.16 -3.66 9.49
C ARG A 206 10.48 -3.24 10.92
N GLY A 207 11.70 -3.55 11.39
CA GLY A 207 12.05 -3.25 12.78
C GLY A 207 13.19 -4.08 13.36
N LYS A 208 13.13 -4.28 14.68
CA LYS A 208 14.08 -5.09 15.46
C LYS A 208 13.35 -6.14 16.28
N VAL A 209 13.82 -7.40 16.24
CA VAL A 209 13.44 -8.42 17.23
C VAL A 209 14.20 -8.11 18.52
N ASP A 210 13.46 -7.74 19.57
CA ASP A 210 14.01 -7.41 20.89
C ASP A 210 14.11 -8.64 21.80
N ALA A 211 13.15 -9.55 21.67
CA ALA A 211 13.04 -10.74 22.52
C ALA A 211 12.35 -11.89 21.79
N VAL A 212 12.70 -13.12 22.17
CA VAL A 212 12.08 -14.36 21.69
C VAL A 212 11.69 -15.21 22.90
N ASP A 213 10.42 -15.63 22.98
CA ASP A 213 9.93 -16.62 23.94
C ASP A 213 9.63 -17.93 23.21
N SER A 214 10.56 -18.88 23.32
CA SER A 214 10.44 -20.23 22.74
C SER A 214 9.43 -21.13 23.46
N THR A 215 8.95 -20.75 24.65
CA THR A 215 7.89 -21.49 25.37
C THR A 215 6.51 -20.99 24.95
N ALA A 216 6.34 -19.67 24.84
CA ALA A 216 5.10 -19.06 24.36
C ALA A 216 4.93 -19.11 22.83
N GLN A 217 6.01 -19.39 22.09
CA GLN A 217 6.08 -19.28 20.62
C GLN A 217 5.73 -17.85 20.16
N THR A 218 6.36 -16.86 20.81
CA THR A 218 6.17 -15.43 20.50
C THR A 218 7.50 -14.71 20.40
N LEU A 219 7.46 -13.55 19.76
CA LEU A 219 8.57 -12.61 19.68
C LEU A 219 8.08 -11.17 19.87
N THR A 220 8.93 -10.34 20.45
CA THR A 220 8.69 -8.90 20.63
C THR A 220 9.48 -8.14 19.58
N PHE A 221 8.81 -7.23 18.88
CA PHE A 221 9.34 -6.52 17.73
C PHE A 221 9.18 -5.01 17.92
N SER A 222 10.27 -4.24 17.93
CA SER A 222 10.22 -2.78 17.87
C SER A 222 10.06 -2.33 16.43
N VAL A 223 8.91 -1.71 16.10
CA VAL A 223 8.61 -1.19 14.74
C VAL A 223 9.61 -0.10 14.35
N ILE A 224 10.22 -0.24 13.17
CA ILE A 224 10.92 0.83 12.45
C ILE A 224 10.19 1.01 11.12
N PRO A 225 9.46 2.11 10.93
CA PRO A 225 8.61 2.30 9.74
C PRO A 225 9.43 2.56 8.47
N PHE A 226 8.94 2.02 7.35
CA PHE A 226 9.41 2.28 5.99
C PHE A 226 10.94 2.30 5.84
N ASP A 227 11.51 3.42 5.37
CA ASP A 227 12.94 3.61 5.11
C ASP A 227 13.60 4.49 6.21
N ASP A 228 13.07 4.53 7.45
CA ASP A 228 13.65 5.33 8.56
C ASP A 228 14.90 4.67 9.17
N ASP A 229 16.04 4.85 8.49
CA ASP A 229 17.37 4.50 8.99
C ASP A 229 17.75 5.21 10.31
N ASN A 230 17.08 6.32 10.67
CA ASN A 230 17.39 7.14 11.84
C ASN A 230 16.62 6.71 13.10
N GLY A 231 16.02 5.52 13.12
CA GLY A 231 15.27 4.93 14.24
C GLY A 231 16.05 4.80 15.56
N ASP A 232 16.25 5.92 16.24
CA ASP A 232 16.76 6.03 17.60
C ASP A 232 15.72 5.47 18.56
N ALA A 233 15.86 4.18 18.90
CA ALA A 233 14.98 3.43 19.78
C ALA A 233 15.07 3.85 21.26
N THR A 234 15.32 5.13 21.55
CA THR A 234 15.41 5.70 22.90
C THR A 234 14.05 5.95 23.58
N THR A 235 12.93 5.69 22.90
CA THR A 235 11.56 5.66 23.47
C THR A 235 11.12 4.22 23.80
N PRO A 236 11.42 3.67 25.00
CA PRO A 236 11.63 2.22 25.16
C PRO A 236 10.37 1.37 25.43
N ALA A 237 9.20 1.73 24.88
CA ALA A 237 7.95 1.00 25.15
C ALA A 237 6.78 1.20 24.16
N ALA A 238 6.83 2.20 23.28
CA ALA A 238 5.66 2.67 22.54
C ALA A 238 5.53 2.17 21.09
N LYS A 239 6.46 1.32 20.62
CA LYS A 239 6.45 0.73 19.27
C LYS A 239 6.55 -0.81 19.27
N ASN A 240 6.41 -1.46 20.43
CA ASN A 240 6.65 -2.89 20.57
C ASN A 240 5.39 -3.70 20.19
N VAL A 241 5.47 -4.47 19.11
CA VAL A 241 4.44 -5.42 18.67
C VAL A 241 4.83 -6.83 19.12
N VAL A 242 3.86 -7.64 19.56
CA VAL A 242 4.08 -9.06 19.87
C VAL A 242 3.48 -9.90 18.74
N ALA A 243 4.32 -10.66 18.05
CA ALA A 243 3.89 -11.62 17.04
C ALA A 243 3.97 -13.05 17.60
N SER A 244 3.01 -13.88 17.21
CA SER A 244 3.05 -15.34 17.44
C SER A 244 3.68 -16.04 16.24
N VAL A 245 4.30 -17.20 16.47
CA VAL A 245 4.84 -18.08 15.43
C VAL A 245 4.29 -19.49 15.58
N ASP A 246 4.31 -20.28 14.51
CA ASP A 246 3.80 -21.65 14.49
C ASP A 246 4.77 -22.63 13.80
N GLY A 247 4.32 -23.87 13.57
CA GLY A 247 5.12 -24.89 12.88
C GLY A 247 5.36 -24.62 11.38
N ASN A 248 4.63 -23.67 10.80
CA ASN A 248 4.65 -23.30 9.38
C ASN A 248 5.41 -21.98 9.12
N THR A 249 5.58 -21.13 10.15
CA THR A 249 6.40 -19.91 10.08
C THR A 249 7.78 -20.23 9.49
N ARG A 250 8.13 -19.52 8.42
CA ARG A 250 9.42 -19.65 7.74
C ARG A 250 10.38 -18.59 8.27
N TYR A 251 11.67 -18.88 8.20
CA TYR A 251 12.69 -17.97 8.66
C TYR A 251 13.84 -17.92 7.68
N GLU A 252 14.43 -16.75 7.52
CA GLU A 252 15.74 -16.58 6.91
C GLU A 252 16.65 -15.86 7.91
N ILE A 253 17.62 -16.60 8.46
CA ILE A 253 18.51 -16.10 9.52
C ILE A 253 19.92 -16.03 8.95
N ASN A 254 20.46 -14.81 8.80
CA ASN A 254 21.75 -14.55 8.12
C ASN A 254 21.85 -15.23 6.73
N GLY A 255 20.79 -15.14 5.92
CA GLY A 255 20.74 -15.77 4.58
C GLY A 255 20.54 -17.30 4.58
N HIS A 256 20.34 -17.93 5.74
CA HIS A 256 20.05 -19.36 5.83
C HIS A 256 18.56 -19.63 6.12
N PRO A 257 17.90 -20.54 5.37
CA PRO A 257 16.48 -20.85 5.54
C PRO A 257 16.22 -21.82 6.70
N TYR A 258 15.12 -21.60 7.42
CA TYR A 258 14.60 -22.49 8.46
C TYR A 258 13.06 -22.51 8.47
N THR A 259 12.45 -23.40 9.25
CA THR A 259 10.98 -23.44 9.41
C THR A 259 10.60 -23.91 10.82
N GLY A 260 9.53 -23.33 11.36
CA GLY A 260 8.99 -23.58 12.70
C GLY A 260 10.03 -23.41 13.80
N ALA A 261 9.97 -24.28 14.82
CA ALA A 261 10.82 -24.23 16.01
C ALA A 261 12.33 -24.20 15.72
N SER A 262 12.79 -24.72 14.57
CA SER A 262 14.20 -24.64 14.17
C SER A 262 14.63 -23.20 13.87
N GLY A 263 13.79 -22.43 13.18
CA GLY A 263 14.05 -21.03 12.86
C GLY A 263 13.88 -20.12 14.06
N LEU A 264 12.89 -20.39 14.92
CA LEU A 264 12.75 -19.69 16.20
C LEU A 264 13.99 -19.89 17.09
N SER A 265 14.56 -21.09 17.10
CA SER A 265 15.81 -21.38 17.82
C SER A 265 17.03 -20.70 17.22
N ALA A 266 17.11 -20.61 15.88
CA ALA A 266 18.18 -19.89 15.18
C ALA A 266 18.10 -18.37 15.42
N LEU A 267 16.89 -17.80 15.41
CA LEU A 267 16.62 -16.40 15.74
C LEU A 267 16.99 -16.08 17.20
N ALA A 268 16.59 -16.94 18.15
CA ALA A 268 16.91 -16.79 19.57
C ALA A 268 18.41 -16.95 19.89
N ALA A 269 19.22 -17.48 18.96
CA ALA A 269 20.67 -17.60 19.10
C ALA A 269 21.44 -16.35 18.61
N LEU A 270 20.76 -15.36 18.01
CA LEU A 270 21.36 -14.08 17.65
C LEU A 270 21.54 -13.17 18.87
N THR A 271 22.45 -12.20 18.77
CA THR A 271 22.54 -11.09 19.72
C THR A 271 21.36 -10.14 19.49
N LEU A 272 20.44 -10.07 20.44
CA LEU A 272 19.29 -9.15 20.39
C LEU A 272 19.62 -7.80 21.07
N PRO A 273 19.00 -6.68 20.66
CA PRO A 273 18.05 -6.56 19.56
C PRO A 273 18.74 -6.70 18.20
N VAL A 274 18.09 -7.39 17.26
CA VAL A 274 18.58 -7.57 15.89
C VAL A 274 17.55 -7.06 14.89
N LEU A 275 18.01 -6.40 13.82
CA LEU A 275 17.12 -5.96 12.76
C LEU A 275 16.47 -7.15 12.04
N ALA A 276 15.24 -6.95 11.58
CA ALA A 276 14.42 -7.95 10.92
C ALA A 276 13.27 -7.35 10.10
N GLU A 277 12.74 -8.17 9.20
CA GLU A 277 11.44 -8.02 8.56
C GLU A 277 10.52 -9.18 8.97
N LEU A 278 9.23 -8.91 9.05
CA LEU A 278 8.20 -9.90 9.37
C LEU A 278 7.03 -9.75 8.41
N THR A 279 6.65 -10.85 7.76
CA THR A 279 5.38 -10.99 7.04
C THR A 279 4.46 -11.89 7.86
N GLY A 280 3.19 -11.52 7.99
CA GLY A 280 2.21 -12.27 8.76
C GLY A 280 0.77 -11.95 8.39
N ALA A 281 -0.16 -12.49 9.16
CA ALA A 281 -1.58 -12.15 9.08
C ALA A 281 -2.09 -11.81 10.48
N ILE A 282 -3.16 -11.01 10.56
CA ILE A 282 -3.84 -10.76 11.83
C ILE A 282 -5.04 -11.70 11.94
N GLU A 283 -5.06 -12.52 13.00
CA GLU A 283 -6.13 -13.47 13.27
C GLU A 283 -7.47 -12.76 13.52
N ALA A 284 -8.48 -13.07 12.71
CA ALA A 284 -9.84 -12.61 12.91
C ALA A 284 -10.36 -12.99 14.31
N GLY A 285 -10.95 -12.01 15.01
CA GLY A 285 -11.55 -12.20 16.34
C GLY A 285 -10.56 -12.21 17.52
N THR A 286 -9.30 -12.64 17.34
CA THR A 286 -8.26 -12.51 18.40
C THR A 286 -7.45 -11.22 18.26
N GLY A 287 -7.35 -10.67 17.04
CA GLY A 287 -6.58 -9.48 16.74
C GLY A 287 -5.05 -9.67 16.81
N LYS A 288 -4.57 -10.92 16.94
CA LYS A 288 -3.15 -11.24 17.07
C LYS A 288 -2.44 -11.30 15.74
N LEU A 289 -1.25 -10.71 15.67
CA LEU A 289 -0.33 -10.91 14.55
C LEU A 289 0.32 -12.30 14.65
N VAL A 290 0.19 -13.10 13.59
CA VAL A 290 0.83 -14.41 13.42
C VAL A 290 1.79 -14.33 12.24
N ALA A 291 3.07 -14.56 12.47
CA ALA A 291 4.09 -14.47 11.44
C ALA A 291 4.06 -15.71 10.52
N THR A 292 4.00 -15.47 9.21
CA THR A 292 4.17 -16.49 8.18
C THR A 292 5.63 -16.59 7.73
N ALA A 293 6.37 -15.47 7.77
CA ALA A 293 7.78 -15.40 7.44
C ALA A 293 8.52 -14.33 8.28
N ILE A 294 9.79 -14.60 8.61
CA ILE A 294 10.67 -13.67 9.34
C ILE A 294 12.06 -13.70 8.67
N ILE A 295 12.59 -12.54 8.28
CA ILE A 295 13.96 -12.38 7.77
C ILE A 295 14.74 -11.60 8.83
N ALA A 296 15.89 -12.09 9.29
CA ALA A 296 16.62 -11.44 10.39
C ALA A 296 18.13 -11.70 10.37
N GLY A 297 18.89 -10.79 10.97
CA GLY A 297 20.34 -10.92 11.17
C GLY A 297 21.17 -9.85 10.47
N SER A 298 22.46 -10.13 10.28
CA SER A 298 23.44 -9.23 9.67
C SER A 298 24.10 -9.86 8.43
N GLY A 299 23.33 -10.63 7.67
CA GLY A 299 23.76 -11.16 6.37
C GLY A 299 23.67 -10.10 5.28
N GLU A 300 24.46 -10.25 4.22
CA GLU A 300 24.27 -9.47 3.00
C GLU A 300 22.85 -9.75 2.46
N GLY A 301 22.02 -8.73 2.27
CA GLY A 301 20.61 -8.91 1.96
C GLY A 301 19.63 -8.29 2.97
N HIS A 302 20.10 -7.38 3.82
CA HIS A 302 19.33 -6.79 4.91
C HIS A 302 18.76 -5.41 4.51
N PRO A 303 17.59 -4.96 5.02
CA PRO A 303 17.04 -3.62 4.79
C PRO A 303 17.92 -2.40 5.10
N SER A 304 19.07 -2.61 5.77
CA SER A 304 20.08 -1.58 6.04
C SER A 304 21.30 -1.67 5.12
N ASP A 305 21.23 -2.51 4.09
CA ASP A 305 22.23 -2.58 3.02
C ASP A 305 21.80 -1.69 1.86
N ASP A 306 22.78 -1.05 1.21
CA ASP A 306 22.61 -0.44 -0.11
C ASP A 306 21.96 -1.43 -1.09
N GLY A 307 20.92 -1.00 -1.79
CA GLY A 307 20.13 -1.90 -2.61
C GLY A 307 19.21 -1.25 -3.65
N VAL A 308 18.60 -2.12 -4.45
CA VAL A 308 17.66 -1.76 -5.52
C VAL A 308 16.50 -2.75 -5.52
N GLN A 309 15.27 -2.26 -5.53
CA GLN A 309 14.08 -3.08 -5.75
C GLN A 309 13.42 -2.69 -7.08
N GLY A 310 13.25 -3.63 -8.02
CA GLY A 310 12.75 -3.29 -9.36
C GLY A 310 12.60 -4.48 -10.30
N HIS A 311 12.34 -4.19 -11.58
CA HIS A 311 12.12 -5.19 -12.62
C HIS A 311 13.28 -5.32 -13.58
N VAL A 312 13.67 -6.55 -13.89
CA VAL A 312 14.69 -6.85 -14.90
C VAL A 312 14.11 -6.60 -16.30
N LEU A 313 14.37 -5.41 -16.87
CA LEU A 313 13.94 -5.03 -18.22
C LEU A 313 14.71 -5.78 -19.31
N SER A 314 16.01 -6.00 -19.09
CA SER A 314 16.87 -6.74 -20.01
C SER A 314 18.08 -7.31 -19.28
N ARG A 315 18.69 -8.34 -19.87
CA ARG A 315 19.77 -9.10 -19.24
C ARG A 315 20.85 -9.52 -20.24
N SER A 316 22.10 -9.53 -19.77
CA SER A 316 23.24 -10.23 -20.36
C SER A 316 23.74 -11.35 -19.41
N ALA A 317 24.86 -12.01 -19.75
CA ALA A 317 25.45 -13.02 -18.87
C ALA A 317 25.76 -12.50 -17.45
N THR A 318 26.28 -11.26 -17.35
CA THR A 318 26.77 -10.65 -16.10
C THR A 318 26.09 -9.34 -15.72
N THR A 319 25.14 -8.85 -16.52
CA THR A 319 24.53 -7.52 -16.30
C THR A 319 23.02 -7.58 -16.40
N LEU A 320 22.32 -6.92 -15.48
CA LEU A 320 20.88 -6.66 -15.56
C LEU A 320 20.67 -5.16 -15.77
N ASN A 321 19.68 -4.77 -16.57
CA ASN A 321 19.17 -3.40 -16.61
C ASN A 321 17.81 -3.37 -15.93
N LEU A 322 17.65 -2.54 -14.91
CA LEU A 322 16.47 -2.43 -14.06
C LEU A 322 15.80 -1.06 -14.18
N ILE A 323 14.49 -1.07 -13.92
CA ILE A 323 13.72 0.10 -13.49
C ILE A 323 13.13 -0.19 -12.11
N GLY A 324 13.16 0.79 -11.21
CA GLY A 324 12.62 0.64 -9.86
C GLY A 324 13.24 1.61 -8.87
N ASP A 325 13.19 1.23 -7.59
CA ASP A 325 13.61 2.04 -6.46
C ASP A 325 15.05 1.71 -6.05
N VAL A 326 15.88 2.74 -5.89
CA VAL A 326 17.24 2.67 -5.32
C VAL A 326 17.17 3.11 -3.86
N HIS A 327 17.65 2.29 -2.94
CA HIS A 327 17.80 2.59 -1.52
C HIS A 327 19.30 2.66 -1.18
N GLU A 328 19.73 3.72 -0.51
CA GLU A 328 21.11 3.90 -0.04
C GLU A 328 21.08 4.12 1.47
N HIS A 329 21.84 3.31 2.20
CA HIS A 329 21.78 3.32 3.66
C HIS A 329 22.36 4.63 4.24
N GLY A 330 21.60 5.25 5.13
CA GLY A 330 21.88 6.57 5.69
C GLY A 330 21.54 7.74 4.75
N ALA A 331 20.94 7.48 3.58
CA ALA A 331 20.29 8.50 2.77
C ALA A 331 18.80 8.64 3.15
N PRO A 332 18.19 9.84 3.04
CA PRO A 332 16.78 10.04 3.39
C PRO A 332 15.84 9.42 2.34
N GLY A 333 15.54 8.13 2.52
CA GLY A 333 14.60 7.36 1.71
C GLY A 333 15.12 6.97 0.32
N SER A 334 14.33 6.13 -0.36
CA SER A 334 14.63 5.62 -1.69
C SER A 334 14.43 6.66 -2.82
N THR A 335 15.05 6.46 -4.00
CA THR A 335 14.92 7.29 -5.22
C THR A 335 14.47 6.44 -6.43
N PHE A 336 13.64 6.96 -7.34
CA PHE A 336 13.16 6.18 -8.50
C PHE A 336 14.18 6.23 -9.66
N GLY A 337 14.84 5.10 -9.92
CA GLY A 337 15.85 4.94 -10.96
C GLY A 337 15.28 4.35 -12.24
N GLN A 338 15.44 5.08 -13.36
CA GLN A 338 14.99 4.67 -14.69
C GLN A 338 16.08 3.94 -15.52
N ALA A 339 17.33 4.04 -15.08
CA ALA A 339 18.50 3.46 -15.75
C ALA A 339 19.46 2.89 -14.70
N ILE A 340 19.05 1.76 -14.10
CA ILE A 340 19.84 1.07 -13.08
C ILE A 340 20.56 -0.11 -13.73
N THR A 341 21.89 -0.14 -13.62
CA THR A 341 22.74 -1.24 -14.11
C THR A 341 23.21 -2.09 -12.93
N VAL A 342 22.89 -3.38 -12.94
CA VAL A 342 23.34 -4.34 -11.92
C VAL A 342 24.44 -5.21 -12.49
N ASP A 343 25.63 -5.20 -11.90
CA ASP A 343 26.63 -6.26 -12.13
C ASP A 343 26.33 -7.45 -11.22
N ILE A 344 26.05 -8.61 -11.81
CA ILE A 344 25.79 -9.88 -11.10
C ILE A 344 27.00 -10.82 -11.12
N SER A 345 28.18 -10.37 -11.56
CA SER A 345 29.39 -11.19 -11.64
C SER A 345 29.93 -11.66 -10.29
N GLN A 346 29.62 -10.94 -9.20
CA GLN A 346 30.09 -11.20 -7.82
C GLN A 346 28.96 -11.67 -6.88
N VAL A 347 27.80 -12.08 -7.41
CA VAL A 347 26.68 -12.56 -6.58
C VAL A 347 27.06 -13.86 -5.87
N GLN A 348 26.99 -13.83 -4.54
CA GLN A 348 27.29 -14.94 -3.63
C GLN A 348 26.06 -15.81 -3.39
N ALA A 349 24.86 -15.22 -3.38
CA ALA A 349 23.60 -15.92 -3.14
C ALA A 349 22.45 -15.36 -4.00
N VAL A 350 21.59 -16.26 -4.47
CA VAL A 350 20.26 -15.90 -4.99
C VAL A 350 19.21 -16.55 -4.09
N LEU A 351 18.22 -15.77 -3.69
CA LEU A 351 17.12 -16.17 -2.82
C LEU A 351 15.79 -15.97 -3.55
N LYS A 352 14.70 -16.54 -3.01
CA LYS A 352 13.37 -16.47 -3.63
C LYS A 352 12.32 -16.24 -2.54
N GLY A 353 11.39 -15.33 -2.81
CA GLY A 353 10.41 -14.88 -1.84
C GLY A 353 10.96 -13.88 -0.81
N ASP A 354 10.03 -13.03 -0.38
CA ASP A 354 9.95 -12.38 0.93
C ASP A 354 9.47 -13.36 2.03
N ASP A 355 8.84 -14.47 1.64
CA ASP A 355 8.26 -15.44 2.56
C ASP A 355 9.24 -16.45 3.19
N GLY A 356 10.55 -16.24 3.06
CA GLY A 356 11.58 -17.13 3.61
C GLY A 356 11.65 -18.53 2.98
N LYS A 357 11.00 -18.77 1.83
CA LYS A 357 11.17 -20.03 1.07
C LYS A 357 12.50 -20.05 0.32
N ALA A 358 13.50 -20.73 0.88
CA ALA A 358 14.51 -21.32 0.00
C ALA A 358 13.84 -22.28 -1.00
N ASP A 359 14.32 -22.26 -2.24
CA ASP A 359 13.87 -23.19 -3.26
C ASP A 359 14.16 -24.61 -2.79
N GLN A 360 13.12 -25.44 -2.72
CA GLN A 360 13.22 -26.83 -2.28
C GLN A 360 14.02 -27.68 -3.29
N ALA A 361 14.30 -27.16 -4.49
CA ALA A 361 15.18 -27.77 -5.49
C ALA A 361 16.68 -27.55 -5.23
N GLY A 362 17.08 -26.68 -4.30
CA GLY A 362 18.49 -26.41 -3.96
C GLY A 362 18.89 -24.92 -4.06
N PRO A 363 20.17 -24.59 -3.86
CA PRO A 363 20.64 -23.21 -3.90
C PRO A 363 20.48 -22.61 -5.31
N LEU A 364 19.82 -21.47 -5.40
CA LEU A 364 19.67 -20.75 -6.66
C LEU A 364 21.00 -20.10 -7.06
N THR A 365 21.21 -20.02 -8.38
CA THR A 365 22.31 -19.28 -8.98
C THR A 365 21.77 -18.06 -9.71
N THR A 366 22.65 -17.18 -10.18
CA THR A 366 22.25 -16.03 -11.01
C THR A 366 21.48 -16.44 -12.28
N ALA A 367 21.52 -17.70 -12.73
CA ALA A 367 20.69 -18.18 -13.82
C ALA A 367 19.18 -18.06 -13.54
N ALA A 368 18.75 -18.09 -12.27
CA ALA A 368 17.34 -17.97 -11.89
C ALA A 368 16.70 -16.60 -12.16
N ILE A 369 17.50 -15.57 -12.44
CA ILE A 369 17.04 -14.19 -12.63
C ILE A 369 16.53 -13.98 -14.09
N GLY A 370 15.25 -14.25 -14.35
CA GLY A 370 14.62 -14.04 -15.66
C GLY A 370 14.44 -12.56 -16.05
N VAL A 371 14.09 -12.30 -17.30
CA VAL A 371 13.57 -10.99 -17.76
C VAL A 371 12.10 -10.88 -17.36
N GLY A 372 11.65 -9.71 -16.90
CA GLY A 372 10.32 -9.52 -16.29
C GLY A 372 10.32 -9.64 -14.76
N GLN A 373 11.25 -10.45 -14.23
CA GLN A 373 11.36 -10.77 -12.80
C GLN A 373 11.52 -9.50 -11.94
N ARG A 374 10.65 -9.36 -10.92
CA ARG A 374 10.86 -8.42 -9.81
C ARG A 374 11.97 -8.95 -8.91
N VAL A 375 12.92 -8.09 -8.55
CA VAL A 375 14.07 -8.44 -7.71
C VAL A 375 14.32 -7.37 -6.66
N GLN A 376 14.90 -7.79 -5.54
CA GLN A 376 15.60 -6.93 -4.60
C GLN A 376 17.08 -7.32 -4.64
N VAL A 377 17.94 -6.35 -4.94
CA VAL A 377 19.38 -6.50 -5.15
C VAL A 377 20.08 -5.77 -4.03
N PHE A 378 21.08 -6.40 -3.41
CA PHE A 378 21.85 -5.81 -2.33
C PHE A 378 23.34 -5.83 -2.70
N GLY A 379 24.04 -4.73 -2.48
CA GLY A 379 25.42 -4.57 -2.92
C GLY A 379 25.86 -3.11 -3.01
N ALA A 380 27.13 -2.89 -3.34
CA ALA A 380 27.71 -1.55 -3.32
C ALA A 380 27.16 -0.69 -4.48
N ILE A 381 26.56 0.46 -4.14
CA ILE A 381 26.06 1.43 -5.13
C ILE A 381 27.17 2.38 -5.59
N THR A 382 27.11 2.77 -6.86
CA THR A 382 27.96 3.78 -7.49
C THR A 382 27.10 4.67 -8.38
N ARG A 383 27.05 5.97 -8.06
CA ARG A 383 26.35 7.01 -8.84
C ARG A 383 27.21 7.41 -10.05
N ASN A 384 26.66 7.30 -11.26
CA ASN A 384 27.33 7.57 -12.53
C ASN A 384 26.58 8.68 -13.30
N GLY A 385 26.64 9.92 -12.79
CA GLY A 385 25.81 11.01 -13.27
C GLY A 385 24.34 10.76 -12.94
N ASP A 386 23.47 10.75 -13.95
CA ASP A 386 22.04 10.44 -13.80
C ASP A 386 21.76 8.92 -13.72
N GLY A 387 22.76 8.07 -13.93
CA GLY A 387 22.65 6.61 -13.88
C GLY A 387 23.10 6.03 -12.53
N THR A 388 22.50 4.89 -12.15
CA THR A 388 22.91 4.12 -10.96
C THR A 388 23.55 2.81 -11.38
N THR A 389 24.68 2.44 -10.78
CA THR A 389 25.28 1.13 -10.93
C THR A 389 25.39 0.45 -9.57
N ILE A 390 25.04 -0.82 -9.47
CA ILE A 390 25.16 -1.61 -8.24
C ILE A 390 25.92 -2.90 -8.52
N THR A 391 26.97 -3.17 -7.73
CA THR A 391 27.70 -4.44 -7.77
C THR A 391 27.02 -5.39 -6.80
N ALA A 392 26.17 -6.27 -7.33
CA ALA A 392 25.32 -7.15 -6.53
C ALA A 392 26.14 -8.23 -5.83
N LYS A 393 25.79 -8.46 -4.57
CA LYS A 393 26.26 -9.60 -3.77
C LYS A 393 25.14 -10.59 -3.47
N LEU A 394 23.93 -10.10 -3.17
CA LEU A 394 22.74 -10.91 -3.02
C LEU A 394 21.64 -10.41 -3.96
N VAL A 395 20.87 -11.34 -4.52
CA VAL A 395 19.64 -11.04 -5.27
C VAL A 395 18.49 -11.91 -4.73
N ARG A 396 17.44 -11.26 -4.21
CA ARG A 396 16.17 -11.90 -3.81
C ARG A 396 15.18 -11.76 -4.97
N LEU A 397 14.63 -12.87 -5.46
CA LEU A 397 13.54 -12.87 -6.43
C LEU A 397 12.22 -12.64 -5.69
N LEU A 398 11.50 -11.57 -6.03
CA LEU A 398 10.18 -11.28 -5.45
C LEU A 398 9.07 -11.81 -6.37
N PRO A 399 7.89 -12.19 -5.84
CA PRO A 399 6.73 -12.47 -6.68
C PRO A 399 6.47 -11.30 -7.64
N THR A 400 6.13 -11.64 -8.87
CA THR A 400 5.75 -10.71 -9.94
C THR A 400 4.33 -11.05 -10.38
N VAL A 401 3.47 -10.05 -10.57
CA VAL A 401 2.16 -10.24 -11.19
C VAL A 401 2.28 -9.92 -12.68
N ILE A 402 1.88 -10.86 -13.53
CA ILE A 402 1.70 -10.61 -14.96
C ILE A 402 0.23 -10.44 -15.28
N LYS A 403 -0.07 -9.57 -16.24
CA LYS A 403 -1.40 -9.43 -16.82
C LYS A 403 -1.36 -9.63 -18.32
N GLY A 404 -2.43 -10.19 -18.88
CA GLY A 404 -2.54 -10.46 -20.30
C GLY A 404 -3.92 -10.90 -20.75
N THR A 405 -3.99 -11.40 -21.98
CA THR A 405 -5.20 -11.99 -22.57
C THR A 405 -4.90 -13.43 -22.97
N ALA A 406 -5.75 -14.37 -22.57
CA ALA A 406 -5.59 -15.79 -22.90
C ALA A 406 -5.72 -16.04 -24.41
N ASN A 407 -4.66 -16.55 -25.07
CA ASN A 407 -4.70 -16.84 -26.51
C ASN A 407 -5.49 -18.12 -26.84
N GLN A 408 -5.77 -18.94 -25.83
CA GLN A 408 -6.57 -20.17 -25.93
C GLN A 408 -7.25 -20.47 -24.59
N ALA A 409 -8.24 -21.35 -24.59
CA ALA A 409 -8.87 -21.84 -23.37
C ALA A 409 -7.93 -22.78 -22.59
N TYR A 410 -8.02 -22.74 -21.27
CA TYR A 410 -7.29 -23.62 -20.34
C TYR A 410 -8.27 -24.21 -19.33
N SER A 411 -8.16 -25.52 -19.10
CA SER A 411 -8.96 -26.28 -18.12
C SER A 411 -8.14 -27.35 -17.38
N SER A 412 -6.98 -27.71 -17.93
CA SER A 412 -5.92 -28.53 -17.32
C SER A 412 -4.71 -28.53 -18.25
N GLY A 413 -3.51 -28.80 -17.75
CA GLY A 413 -2.32 -29.02 -18.58
C GLY A 413 -1.10 -28.20 -18.15
N ALA A 414 -0.10 -28.14 -19.03
CA ALA A 414 1.25 -27.67 -18.69
C ALA A 414 1.55 -26.20 -19.05
N SER A 415 0.80 -25.56 -19.95
CA SER A 415 1.02 -24.14 -20.29
C SER A 415 -0.22 -23.48 -20.87
N LEU A 416 -0.39 -22.20 -20.56
CA LEU A 416 -1.32 -21.26 -21.17
C LEU A 416 -0.52 -20.18 -21.94
N PRO A 417 -0.60 -20.12 -23.28
CA PRO A 417 -0.10 -18.97 -24.03
C PRO A 417 -1.00 -17.75 -23.84
N ILE A 418 -0.39 -16.60 -23.57
CA ILE A 418 -1.07 -15.31 -23.43
C ILE A 418 -0.50 -14.24 -24.36
N THR A 419 -1.32 -13.27 -24.72
CA THR A 419 -0.84 -11.95 -25.15
C THR A 419 -0.55 -11.15 -23.88
N LEU A 420 0.71 -11.12 -23.48
CA LEU A 420 1.21 -10.41 -22.30
C LEU A 420 1.05 -8.89 -22.47
N LYS A 421 0.56 -8.23 -21.42
CA LYS A 421 0.36 -6.78 -21.36
C LYS A 421 1.36 -6.10 -20.44
N SER A 422 1.55 -6.61 -19.23
CA SER A 422 2.38 -5.97 -18.20
C SER A 422 3.00 -6.96 -17.21
N PHE A 423 4.08 -6.52 -16.54
CA PHE A 423 4.63 -7.08 -15.30
C PHE A 423 4.48 -5.99 -14.22
N ASP A 424 3.72 -6.22 -13.16
CA ASP A 424 3.44 -5.25 -12.08
C ASP A 424 3.16 -3.82 -12.62
N GLY A 425 2.27 -3.73 -13.62
CA GLY A 425 1.89 -2.47 -14.29
C GLY A 425 2.87 -1.98 -15.37
N LEU A 426 4.13 -2.41 -15.40
CA LEU A 426 5.08 -2.06 -16.46
C LEU A 426 4.72 -2.75 -17.77
N ALA A 427 4.33 -1.99 -18.80
CA ALA A 427 4.01 -2.55 -20.11
C ALA A 427 5.13 -3.43 -20.70
N ALA A 428 4.74 -4.62 -21.19
CA ALA A 428 5.63 -5.67 -21.70
C ALA A 428 6.57 -5.22 -22.83
N LYS A 429 6.22 -4.14 -23.55
CA LYS A 429 7.05 -3.52 -24.59
C LYS A 429 8.35 -2.86 -24.07
N LEU A 430 8.50 -2.67 -22.76
CA LEU A 430 9.73 -2.21 -22.13
C LEU A 430 10.80 -3.31 -22.01
N PHE A 431 10.41 -4.57 -22.15
CA PHE A 431 11.25 -5.72 -21.83
C PHE A 431 11.91 -6.29 -23.10
N THR A 432 13.21 -6.56 -23.02
CA THR A 432 13.99 -7.20 -24.08
C THR A 432 14.17 -8.67 -23.76
N PHE A 433 13.37 -9.53 -24.38
CA PHE A 433 13.36 -10.98 -24.14
C PHE A 433 14.52 -11.76 -24.81
N THR A 434 15.47 -11.09 -25.47
CA THR A 434 16.60 -11.77 -26.13
C THR A 434 17.45 -12.57 -25.15
N GLY A 435 17.70 -13.85 -25.45
CA GLY A 435 18.46 -14.78 -24.62
C GLY A 435 17.67 -15.37 -23.42
N THR A 436 16.36 -15.16 -23.34
CA THR A 436 15.51 -15.82 -22.33
C THR A 436 15.33 -17.31 -22.61
N GLY A 437 15.41 -17.73 -23.86
CA GLY A 437 15.25 -19.11 -24.30
C GLY A 437 16.55 -19.88 -24.43
N SER A 438 16.43 -21.21 -24.46
CA SER A 438 17.58 -22.11 -24.74
C SER A 438 18.13 -21.98 -26.18
N SER A 439 17.44 -21.24 -27.04
CA SER A 439 17.87 -20.78 -28.36
C SER A 439 17.12 -19.50 -28.71
N ALA A 440 17.61 -18.71 -29.67
CA ALA A 440 16.95 -17.48 -30.11
C ALA A 440 15.51 -17.66 -30.64
N ASN A 441 15.12 -18.88 -31.04
CA ASN A 441 13.75 -19.21 -31.45
C ASN A 441 12.84 -19.58 -30.27
N GLY A 442 13.42 -19.85 -29.09
CA GLY A 442 12.71 -20.11 -27.84
C GLY A 442 12.72 -18.91 -26.88
N ASP A 443 13.26 -17.76 -27.31
CA ASP A 443 13.15 -16.50 -26.56
C ASP A 443 11.68 -16.12 -26.39
N SER A 444 11.32 -15.67 -25.19
CA SER A 444 9.96 -15.32 -24.81
C SER A 444 9.37 -14.25 -25.74
N ASN A 445 8.10 -14.42 -26.10
CA ASN A 445 7.42 -13.54 -27.02
C ASN A 445 6.15 -12.98 -26.37
N ALA A 446 6.06 -11.67 -26.14
CA ALA A 446 4.91 -11.04 -25.50
C ALA A 446 3.55 -11.31 -26.20
N SER A 447 3.53 -11.63 -27.50
CA SER A 447 2.30 -12.02 -28.22
C SER A 447 1.88 -13.49 -28.04
N ALA A 448 2.76 -14.34 -27.50
CA ALA A 448 2.55 -15.78 -27.34
C ALA A 448 3.27 -16.31 -26.08
N TYR A 449 3.21 -15.53 -24.99
CA TYR A 449 3.99 -15.72 -23.78
C TYR A 449 3.49 -16.95 -23.01
N GLN A 450 4.36 -17.92 -22.77
CA GLN A 450 4.02 -19.26 -22.27
C GLN A 450 4.03 -19.29 -20.75
N VAL A 451 2.84 -19.36 -20.14
CA VAL A 451 2.72 -19.43 -18.66
C VAL A 451 2.47 -20.86 -18.20
N ASP A 452 3.37 -21.42 -17.39
CA ASP A 452 3.12 -22.65 -16.66
C ASP A 452 2.14 -22.39 -15.50
N LEU A 453 1.04 -23.15 -15.48
CA LEU A 453 -0.03 -23.09 -14.46
C LEU A 453 -0.04 -24.34 -13.56
N SER A 454 0.93 -25.25 -13.69
CA SER A 454 0.94 -26.55 -13.00
C SER A 454 1.07 -26.47 -11.48
N ALA A 455 1.63 -25.37 -10.96
CA ALA A 455 1.73 -25.09 -9.53
C ALA A 455 0.50 -24.35 -8.95
N VAL A 456 -0.47 -23.95 -9.79
CA VAL A 456 -1.70 -23.27 -9.35
C VAL A 456 -2.74 -24.30 -8.91
N SER A 457 -3.23 -24.16 -7.67
CA SER A 457 -4.24 -25.05 -7.09
C SER A 457 -5.32 -24.24 -6.35
N PRO A 458 -6.62 -24.44 -6.64
CA PRO A 458 -7.16 -25.29 -7.71
C PRO A 458 -6.80 -24.73 -9.10
N ALA A 459 -6.70 -25.61 -10.11
CA ALA A 459 -6.44 -25.18 -11.48
C ALA A 459 -7.60 -24.32 -12.01
N PRO A 460 -7.34 -23.12 -12.57
CA PRO A 460 -8.39 -22.23 -13.05
C PRO A 460 -9.00 -22.73 -14.36
N SER A 461 -10.27 -22.38 -14.60
CA SER A 461 -10.92 -22.51 -15.90
C SER A 461 -10.91 -21.15 -16.60
N ILE A 462 -10.20 -21.05 -17.73
CA ILE A 462 -9.98 -19.79 -18.46
C ILE A 462 -10.47 -20.00 -19.90
N ALA A 463 -11.29 -19.08 -20.42
CA ALA A 463 -11.73 -19.11 -21.81
C ALA A 463 -10.79 -18.31 -22.72
N THR A 464 -10.74 -18.67 -24.01
CA THR A 464 -10.01 -17.90 -25.04
C THR A 464 -10.50 -16.46 -25.08
N GLY A 465 -9.58 -15.50 -25.09
CA GLY A 465 -9.90 -14.07 -25.14
C GLY A 465 -10.19 -13.42 -23.79
N ASN A 466 -10.31 -14.20 -22.70
CA ASN A 466 -10.47 -13.62 -21.38
C ASN A 466 -9.19 -12.91 -20.92
N PRO A 467 -9.30 -11.80 -20.16
CA PRO A 467 -8.18 -11.27 -19.40
C PRO A 467 -7.72 -12.30 -18.36
N VAL A 468 -6.43 -12.27 -18.05
CA VAL A 468 -5.81 -13.07 -16.99
C VAL A 468 -4.82 -12.20 -16.21
N THR A 469 -4.81 -12.39 -14.89
CA THR A 469 -3.85 -11.82 -13.96
C THR A 469 -3.24 -13.02 -13.20
N LEU A 470 -1.91 -13.14 -13.13
CA LEU A 470 -1.23 -14.34 -12.63
C LEU A 470 -0.01 -13.95 -11.79
N GLY A 471 0.11 -14.51 -10.59
CA GLY A 471 1.22 -14.26 -9.67
C GLY A 471 2.26 -15.38 -9.72
N GLY A 472 3.53 -15.03 -9.81
CA GLY A 472 4.59 -16.03 -9.97
C GLY A 472 5.99 -15.45 -10.18
N PHE A 473 6.80 -16.19 -10.94
CA PHE A 473 8.19 -15.87 -11.22
C PHE A 473 8.46 -16.05 -12.72
N ALA A 474 9.28 -15.17 -13.30
CA ALA A 474 9.79 -15.37 -14.64
C ALA A 474 10.67 -16.63 -14.69
N ALA A 475 10.70 -17.30 -15.84
CA ALA A 475 11.54 -18.47 -16.01
C ALA A 475 13.04 -18.11 -15.90
N PRO A 476 13.90 -19.05 -15.44
CA PRO A 476 15.35 -18.88 -15.46
C PRO A 476 15.87 -18.42 -16.83
N TRP A 477 16.89 -17.58 -16.82
CA TRP A 477 17.49 -17.05 -18.04
C TRP A 477 18.11 -18.17 -18.88
N GLY A 478 17.76 -18.22 -20.17
CA GLY A 478 18.16 -19.27 -21.09
C GLY A 478 17.36 -20.57 -20.99
N SER A 479 16.25 -20.61 -20.23
CA SER A 479 15.43 -21.83 -20.06
C SER A 479 14.05 -21.78 -20.72
N ALA A 480 13.61 -20.65 -21.28
CA ALA A 480 12.30 -20.58 -21.93
C ALA A 480 12.19 -21.49 -23.17
N PRO A 481 10.98 -22.02 -23.48
CA PRO A 481 9.74 -21.98 -22.69
C PRO A 481 9.66 -23.07 -21.59
N PRO A 482 8.81 -22.93 -20.55
CA PRO A 482 7.87 -21.84 -20.30
C PRO A 482 8.58 -20.51 -20.01
N ASP A 483 7.87 -19.40 -20.24
CA ASP A 483 8.39 -18.05 -20.02
C ASP A 483 8.18 -17.57 -18.57
N PHE A 484 7.15 -18.12 -17.90
CA PHE A 484 6.75 -17.75 -16.55
C PHE A 484 6.15 -18.94 -15.81
N ILE A 485 6.38 -19.02 -14.51
CA ILE A 485 5.87 -20.08 -13.62
C ILE A 485 4.90 -19.42 -12.63
N ALA A 486 3.60 -19.58 -12.87
CA ALA A 486 2.57 -19.08 -11.97
C ALA A 486 2.45 -20.00 -10.75
N VAL A 487 2.46 -19.39 -9.56
CA VAL A 487 2.21 -20.08 -8.28
C VAL A 487 0.85 -19.72 -7.69
N ALA A 488 0.22 -18.66 -8.21
CA ALA A 488 -1.17 -18.31 -7.95
C ALA A 488 -1.82 -17.83 -9.25
N ALA A 489 -3.02 -18.34 -9.56
CA ALA A 489 -3.91 -17.61 -10.44
C ALA A 489 -4.51 -16.49 -9.62
N VAL A 490 -4.01 -15.27 -9.82
CA VAL A 490 -4.62 -14.06 -9.30
C VAL A 490 -5.77 -13.73 -10.24
N ASN A 491 -6.81 -14.58 -10.29
CA ASN A 491 -8.10 -14.18 -10.89
C ASN A 491 -8.71 -13.15 -9.93
N ASP A 492 -8.14 -11.95 -9.96
CA ASP A 492 -8.33 -10.83 -9.04
C ASP A 492 -8.48 -11.26 -7.55
N HIS A 493 -7.77 -12.32 -7.16
CA HIS A 493 -7.86 -13.00 -5.87
C HIS A 493 -6.70 -12.54 -4.99
N HIS A 494 -6.95 -11.62 -4.05
CA HIS A 494 -6.03 -11.40 -2.95
C HIS A 494 -6.00 -12.66 -2.07
N PRO A 495 -4.82 -13.13 -1.59
CA PRO A 495 -4.72 -14.35 -0.78
C PRO A 495 -5.36 -14.13 0.61
N GLY A 496 -6.67 -14.36 0.69
CA GLY A 496 -7.49 -14.11 1.87
C GLY A 496 -8.98 -13.87 1.53
N GLU A 497 -9.25 -13.30 0.35
CA GLU A 497 -10.61 -12.99 -0.11
C GLU A 497 -11.05 -13.95 -1.22
N GLY A 498 -12.23 -14.55 -1.05
CA GLY A 498 -12.68 -15.71 -1.82
C GLY A 498 -13.33 -15.44 -3.17
N ASP A 499 -13.20 -14.24 -3.74
CA ASP A 499 -13.83 -13.84 -5.01
C ASP A 499 -12.87 -13.03 -5.91
N PRO A 500 -13.11 -12.97 -7.24
CA PRO A 500 -12.34 -12.12 -8.15
C PRO A 500 -12.74 -10.64 -8.03
N GLN A 501 -11.84 -9.80 -7.53
CA GLN A 501 -11.95 -8.33 -7.47
C GLN A 501 -11.79 -7.67 -8.87
N ASN A 502 -12.81 -7.75 -9.71
CA ASN A 502 -12.94 -6.78 -10.80
C ASN A 502 -13.17 -5.38 -10.19
N ARG A 503 -12.83 -4.32 -10.93
CA ARG A 503 -12.99 -2.94 -10.44
C ARG A 503 -13.92 -2.13 -11.32
N LEU A 504 -14.80 -1.34 -10.72
CA LEU A 504 -15.64 -0.33 -11.35
C LEU A 504 -15.07 1.04 -11.00
N HIS A 505 -14.73 1.86 -12.00
CA HIS A 505 -14.31 3.24 -11.79
C HIS A 505 -15.07 4.15 -12.75
N LEU A 506 -15.91 5.04 -12.21
CA LEU A 506 -16.79 5.93 -12.96
C LEU A 506 -16.64 7.37 -12.49
N VAL A 507 -16.16 8.25 -13.36
CA VAL A 507 -16.07 9.69 -13.11
C VAL A 507 -17.17 10.41 -13.88
N TRP A 508 -17.83 11.36 -13.23
CA TRP A 508 -18.69 12.34 -13.90
C TRP A 508 -17.98 13.69 -13.99
N SER A 509 -17.91 14.25 -15.19
CA SER A 509 -17.30 15.56 -15.43
C SER A 509 -18.00 16.67 -14.63
N PRO A 510 -17.28 17.72 -14.20
CA PRO A 510 -17.85 18.83 -13.46
C PRO A 510 -19.09 19.45 -14.15
N PRO A 511 -20.17 19.76 -13.42
CA PRO A 511 -20.32 19.74 -11.96
C PRO A 511 -20.80 18.39 -11.38
N GLY A 512 -20.83 17.30 -12.17
CA GLY A 512 -21.36 16.01 -11.75
C GLY A 512 -22.84 15.80 -12.05
N SER A 513 -23.29 14.55 -11.92
CA SER A 513 -24.67 14.19 -12.22
C SER A 513 -25.62 14.42 -11.04
N ALA A 514 -26.79 14.97 -11.37
CA ALA A 514 -27.93 15.09 -10.44
C ALA A 514 -28.85 13.85 -10.45
N ALA A 515 -28.74 12.99 -11.47
CA ALA A 515 -29.57 11.81 -11.66
C ALA A 515 -28.74 10.68 -12.32
N PRO A 516 -27.67 10.20 -11.65
CA PRO A 516 -26.76 9.19 -12.18
C PRO A 516 -27.37 7.77 -12.22
N PHE A 517 -28.52 7.58 -11.56
CA PHE A 517 -29.20 6.31 -11.46
C PHE A 517 -30.56 6.35 -12.19
N THR A 518 -30.86 5.31 -12.95
CA THR A 518 -32.22 5.07 -13.47
C THR A 518 -33.16 4.61 -12.35
N SER A 519 -32.62 3.88 -11.36
CA SER A 519 -33.28 3.58 -10.08
C SER A 519 -32.25 3.32 -8.98
N ALA A 520 -32.59 3.66 -7.74
CA ALA A 520 -31.82 3.36 -6.55
C ALA A 520 -32.72 2.68 -5.50
N SER A 521 -32.14 1.80 -4.70
CA SER A 521 -32.84 1.04 -3.66
C SER A 521 -31.85 0.43 -2.67
N ALA A 522 -32.36 0.01 -1.50
CA ALA A 522 -31.61 -0.64 -0.43
C ALA A 522 -30.83 -1.93 -0.80
N THR A 523 -30.95 -2.43 -2.04
CA THR A 523 -30.22 -3.60 -2.55
C THR A 523 -29.59 -3.39 -3.93
N GLN A 524 -29.79 -2.26 -4.60
CA GLN A 524 -29.31 -2.03 -5.97
C GLN A 524 -29.25 -0.53 -6.32
N LEU A 525 -28.14 -0.13 -6.96
CA LEU A 525 -28.01 1.09 -7.73
C LEU A 525 -27.95 0.73 -9.22
N LEU A 526 -28.94 1.17 -10.00
CA LEU A 526 -28.95 0.97 -11.45
C LEU A 526 -28.34 2.19 -12.14
N ILE A 527 -27.04 2.11 -12.43
CA ILE A 527 -26.22 3.22 -12.95
C ILE A 527 -26.52 3.46 -14.43
N LYS A 528 -26.87 4.70 -14.73
CA LYS A 528 -27.30 5.13 -16.05
C LYS A 528 -26.12 5.17 -17.03
N HIS A 529 -26.08 4.22 -17.96
CA HIS A 529 -24.96 4.08 -18.91
C HIS A 529 -24.81 5.29 -19.86
N ASN A 530 -25.92 5.97 -20.15
CA ASN A 530 -26.00 7.09 -21.10
C ASN A 530 -26.18 8.45 -20.42
N ASP A 531 -25.67 8.62 -19.19
CA ASP A 531 -25.56 9.93 -18.57
C ASP A 531 -24.57 10.81 -19.39
N PRO A 532 -24.97 12.00 -19.89
CA PRO A 532 -24.11 12.83 -20.73
C PRO A 532 -22.91 13.44 -19.99
N LEU A 533 -22.85 13.35 -18.66
CA LEU A 533 -21.71 13.77 -17.85
C LEU A 533 -20.78 12.61 -17.47
N LEU A 534 -21.14 11.35 -17.73
CA LEU A 534 -20.28 10.20 -17.47
C LEU A 534 -19.10 10.20 -18.44
N GLU A 535 -17.87 10.14 -17.91
CA GLU A 535 -16.66 10.21 -18.71
C GLU A 535 -16.42 8.92 -19.51
N GLN A 536 -15.98 9.05 -20.77
CA GLN A 536 -15.87 7.88 -21.67
C GLN A 536 -14.78 6.88 -21.27
N GLY A 537 -13.85 7.25 -20.39
CA GLY A 537 -12.89 6.32 -19.78
C GLY A 537 -13.47 5.51 -18.61
N GLY A 538 -14.60 5.94 -18.03
CA GLY A 538 -15.23 5.27 -16.90
C GLY A 538 -15.82 3.91 -17.30
N GLY A 539 -15.46 2.86 -16.57
CA GLY A 539 -15.77 1.49 -16.96
C GLY A 539 -15.55 0.44 -15.87
N VAL A 540 -15.83 -0.81 -16.24
CA VAL A 540 -15.47 -2.00 -15.46
C VAL A 540 -14.16 -2.56 -15.99
N SER A 541 -13.15 -2.63 -15.15
CA SER A 541 -11.86 -3.26 -15.40
C SER A 541 -11.84 -4.71 -14.91
N GLN A 542 -11.48 -5.62 -15.81
CA GLN A 542 -11.19 -7.03 -15.50
C GLN A 542 -9.72 -7.27 -15.92
N GLY A 543 -8.80 -7.41 -14.95
CA GLY A 543 -7.36 -7.35 -15.21
C GLY A 543 -6.93 -6.04 -15.90
N ASP A 544 -6.40 -6.13 -17.12
CA ASP A 544 -6.01 -4.98 -17.97
C ASP A 544 -7.04 -4.67 -19.09
N GLN A 545 -8.28 -5.13 -18.96
CA GLN A 545 -9.36 -4.82 -19.91
C GLN A 545 -10.46 -4.00 -19.24
N THR A 546 -10.53 -2.71 -19.57
CA THR A 546 -11.64 -1.82 -19.17
C THR A 546 -12.72 -1.82 -20.23
N THR A 547 -13.94 -2.20 -19.85
CA THR A 547 -15.17 -2.05 -20.64
C THR A 547 -15.85 -0.75 -20.23
N PRO A 548 -15.87 0.31 -21.06
CA PRO A 548 -16.49 1.58 -20.71
C PRO A 548 -17.99 1.40 -20.46
N VAL A 549 -18.51 1.89 -19.33
CA VAL A 549 -19.95 1.83 -19.05
C VAL A 549 -20.73 2.63 -20.10
N SER A 550 -20.17 3.73 -20.59
CA SER A 550 -20.71 4.51 -21.72
C SER A 550 -20.83 3.75 -23.05
N SER A 551 -20.18 2.60 -23.20
CA SER A 551 -20.28 1.72 -24.38
C SER A 551 -21.35 0.62 -24.26
N MET A 552 -21.95 0.46 -23.07
CA MET A 552 -22.98 -0.55 -22.80
C MET A 552 -24.31 -0.17 -23.48
N THR A 553 -25.16 -1.17 -23.73
CA THR A 553 -26.50 -0.97 -24.31
C THR A 553 -27.63 -0.94 -23.26
N THR A 554 -27.31 -1.29 -22.02
CA THR A 554 -28.20 -1.27 -20.85
C THR A 554 -27.44 -0.74 -19.64
N ASP A 555 -28.18 -0.18 -18.69
CA ASP A 555 -27.64 0.32 -17.42
C ASP A 555 -26.87 -0.75 -16.64
N LEU A 556 -25.85 -0.32 -15.88
CA LEU A 556 -25.03 -1.20 -15.05
C LEU A 556 -25.74 -1.43 -13.70
N SER A 557 -25.98 -2.69 -13.36
CA SER A 557 -26.60 -3.09 -12.09
C SER A 557 -25.53 -3.26 -11.01
N LEU A 558 -25.34 -2.24 -10.17
CA LEU A 558 -24.46 -2.30 -9.01
C LEU A 558 -25.24 -2.79 -7.78
N THR A 559 -24.80 -3.89 -7.18
CA THR A 559 -25.40 -4.54 -6.00
C THR A 559 -24.34 -4.82 -4.94
N PRO A 560 -24.71 -4.98 -3.65
CA PRO A 560 -23.78 -5.54 -2.68
C PRO A 560 -23.45 -6.99 -3.04
N GLY A 561 -22.19 -7.39 -2.89
CA GLY A 561 -21.71 -8.76 -3.06
C GLY A 561 -22.21 -9.74 -1.98
N SER A 562 -21.68 -10.96 -1.99
CA SER A 562 -22.06 -12.03 -1.07
C SER A 562 -20.86 -12.59 -0.31
N GLY A 563 -20.41 -11.85 0.71
CA GLY A 563 -19.25 -12.24 1.53
C GLY A 563 -19.21 -11.54 2.89
N HIS A 564 -18.27 -11.97 3.73
CA HIS A 564 -17.86 -11.18 4.89
C HIS A 564 -16.91 -10.06 4.42
N GLY A 565 -16.90 -8.90 5.09
CA GLY A 565 -15.97 -7.80 4.76
C GLY A 565 -16.54 -6.64 3.96
N GLN A 566 -17.85 -6.60 3.68
CA GLN A 566 -18.43 -5.56 2.84
C GLN A 566 -18.26 -4.14 3.40
N ARG A 567 -17.89 -3.20 2.52
CA ARG A 567 -17.49 -1.84 2.89
C ARG A 567 -18.13 -0.80 1.97
N PHE A 568 -18.89 0.14 2.54
CA PHE A 568 -19.62 1.16 1.79
C PHE A 568 -19.25 2.57 2.27
N VAL A 569 -18.68 3.41 1.41
CA VAL A 569 -18.14 4.73 1.79
C VAL A 569 -18.83 5.86 1.01
N LEU A 570 -19.35 6.85 1.71
CA LEU A 570 -19.85 8.09 1.11
C LEU A 570 -18.88 9.24 1.41
N VAL A 571 -18.29 9.80 0.37
CA VAL A 571 -17.44 11.00 0.46
C VAL A 571 -18.29 12.23 0.13
N SER A 572 -18.43 13.14 1.08
CA SER A 572 -19.08 14.44 0.90
C SER A 572 -18.05 15.54 0.74
N GLY A 573 -18.31 16.54 -0.10
CA GLY A 573 -17.37 17.64 -0.36
C GLY A 573 -16.28 17.29 -1.39
N TYR A 574 -16.53 16.32 -2.28
CA TYR A 574 -15.59 15.95 -3.34
C TYR A 574 -15.31 17.13 -4.29
N ASP A 575 -14.08 17.19 -4.82
CA ASP A 575 -13.47 18.33 -5.53
C ASP A 575 -13.42 19.67 -4.75
N ASN A 576 -13.60 19.69 -3.42
CA ASN A 576 -13.29 20.89 -2.64
C ASN A 576 -11.79 20.95 -2.31
N SER A 577 -11.14 22.08 -2.58
CA SER A 577 -9.73 22.32 -2.22
C SER A 577 -9.51 22.59 -0.73
N SER A 578 -10.58 22.79 0.06
CA SER A 578 -10.49 22.95 1.51
C SER A 578 -10.78 21.64 2.24
N ALA A 579 -9.72 20.99 2.74
CA ALA A 579 -9.77 19.73 3.50
C ALA A 579 -10.85 19.73 4.60
N SER A 580 -10.97 20.81 5.36
CA SER A 580 -11.92 21.01 6.48
C SER A 580 -13.41 21.08 6.08
N SER A 581 -13.76 20.65 4.87
CA SER A 581 -15.14 20.53 4.37
C SER A 581 -15.42 19.19 3.67
N ARG A 582 -14.39 18.33 3.53
CA ARG A 582 -14.53 16.95 3.05
C ARG A 582 -14.81 16.06 4.26
N THR A 583 -15.72 15.10 4.10
CA THR A 583 -15.96 14.06 5.10
C THR A 583 -16.18 12.72 4.42
N GLU A 584 -15.53 11.68 4.92
CA GLU A 584 -15.74 10.31 4.47
C GLU A 584 -16.51 9.56 5.56
N THR A 585 -17.66 8.98 5.22
CA THR A 585 -18.50 8.23 6.16
C THR A 585 -18.66 6.81 5.68
N GLU A 586 -18.29 5.85 6.52
CA GLU A 586 -18.44 4.44 6.22
C GLU A 586 -19.72 3.84 6.83
N TYR A 587 -20.37 2.96 6.07
CA TYR A 587 -21.61 2.27 6.40
C TYR A 587 -21.39 0.77 6.34
N ALA A 588 -21.87 0.06 7.36
CA ALA A 588 -21.79 -1.41 7.43
C ALA A 588 -22.88 -2.13 6.62
N ALA A 589 -23.83 -1.38 6.02
CA ALA A 589 -24.93 -1.92 5.23
C ALA A 589 -25.22 -1.04 4.01
N PHE A 590 -25.40 -1.68 2.85
CA PHE A 590 -25.70 -1.01 1.58
C PHE A 590 -26.95 -0.13 1.65
N ALA A 591 -27.97 -0.55 2.42
CA ALA A 591 -29.20 0.20 2.61
C ALA A 591 -29.00 1.55 3.32
N ASP A 592 -28.10 1.61 4.30
CA ASP A 592 -27.81 2.84 5.03
C ASP A 592 -26.98 3.80 4.16
N PHE A 593 -26.02 3.25 3.40
CA PHE A 593 -25.25 3.97 2.39
C PHE A 593 -26.14 4.56 1.28
N GLU A 594 -27.04 3.76 0.70
CA GLU A 594 -27.95 4.22 -0.36
C GLU A 594 -28.90 5.31 0.14
N SER A 595 -29.46 5.14 1.33
CA SER A 595 -30.28 6.17 1.99
C SER A 595 -29.52 7.48 2.21
N ALA A 596 -28.24 7.41 2.62
CA ALA A 596 -27.40 8.60 2.80
C ALA A 596 -27.03 9.28 1.46
N LEU A 597 -26.69 8.49 0.43
CA LEU A 597 -26.41 8.98 -0.91
C LEU A 597 -27.65 9.64 -1.54
N ALA A 598 -28.82 9.01 -1.41
CA ALA A 598 -30.10 9.56 -1.86
C ALA A 598 -30.44 10.88 -1.14
N ALA A 599 -30.15 10.98 0.17
CA ALA A 599 -30.33 12.22 0.93
C ALA A 599 -29.41 13.36 0.44
N GLN A 600 -28.13 13.06 0.14
CA GLN A 600 -27.20 14.06 -0.43
C GLN A 600 -27.65 14.55 -1.81
N LEU A 601 -28.00 13.64 -2.72
CA LEU A 601 -28.49 13.99 -4.06
C LEU A 601 -29.82 14.76 -4.01
N GLY A 602 -30.74 14.37 -3.12
CA GLY A 602 -31.98 15.09 -2.84
C GLY A 602 -31.75 16.48 -2.21
N GLY A 603 -30.67 16.64 -1.44
CA GLY A 603 -30.18 17.93 -0.93
C GLY A 603 -29.51 18.82 -1.98
N GLY A 604 -29.40 18.35 -3.23
CA GLY A 604 -28.85 19.12 -4.35
C GLY A 604 -27.37 18.85 -4.66
N ALA A 605 -26.71 17.94 -3.93
CA ALA A 605 -25.36 17.48 -4.27
C ALA A 605 -25.32 16.81 -5.66
N LYS A 606 -24.11 16.56 -6.16
CA LYS A 606 -23.87 15.96 -7.48
C LYS A 606 -22.90 14.80 -7.36
N LEU A 607 -23.22 13.65 -7.93
CA LEU A 607 -22.29 12.52 -7.97
C LEU A 607 -21.12 12.85 -8.91
N ARG A 608 -19.89 12.63 -8.44
CA ARG A 608 -18.64 12.85 -9.18
C ARG A 608 -17.85 11.59 -9.41
N LEU A 609 -17.91 10.63 -8.49
CA LEU A 609 -17.15 9.38 -8.56
C LEU A 609 -17.98 8.23 -8.00
N ILE A 610 -17.93 7.07 -8.67
CA ILE A 610 -18.13 5.76 -8.06
C ILE A 610 -16.85 4.96 -8.28
N ASP A 611 -16.32 4.40 -7.21
CA ASP A 611 -15.25 3.41 -7.23
C ASP A 611 -15.75 2.16 -6.50
N ALA A 612 -15.55 0.97 -7.03
CA ALA A 612 -15.96 -0.26 -6.37
C ALA A 612 -15.10 -1.45 -6.78
N GLU A 613 -14.88 -2.37 -5.86
CA GLU A 613 -14.22 -3.66 -6.09
C GLU A 613 -15.21 -4.79 -5.84
N GLY A 614 -15.11 -5.87 -6.61
CA GLY A 614 -16.01 -7.02 -6.51
C GLY A 614 -16.21 -7.76 -7.84
N VAL A 615 -17.23 -8.60 -7.91
CA VAL A 615 -17.40 -9.53 -9.04
C VAL A 615 -18.22 -8.90 -10.17
N TYR A 616 -17.67 -8.86 -11.38
CA TYR A 616 -18.43 -8.45 -12.58
C TYR A 616 -18.98 -9.65 -13.36
N THR A 617 -20.24 -9.51 -13.77
CA THR A 617 -20.98 -10.42 -14.62
C THR A 617 -21.37 -9.70 -15.92
N PRO A 618 -20.68 -9.97 -17.05
CA PRO A 618 -20.98 -9.32 -18.32
C PRO A 618 -22.41 -9.58 -18.82
N ASP A 619 -22.95 -10.76 -18.53
CA ASP A 619 -24.33 -11.14 -18.87
C ASP A 619 -25.35 -10.33 -18.05
N GLY A 620 -25.73 -9.17 -18.57
CA GLY A 620 -26.67 -8.24 -17.93
C GLY A 620 -26.01 -7.07 -17.19
N ASN A 621 -24.71 -6.83 -17.39
CA ASN A 621 -23.95 -5.72 -16.78
C ASN A 621 -24.09 -5.67 -15.25
N GLY A 622 -23.98 -6.80 -14.57
CA GLY A 622 -24.10 -6.88 -13.10
C GLY A 622 -22.74 -6.75 -12.41
N PHE A 623 -22.61 -5.85 -11.45
CA PHE A 623 -21.42 -5.70 -10.59
C PHE A 623 -21.80 -5.91 -9.13
N ALA A 624 -21.18 -6.88 -8.47
CA ALA A 624 -21.47 -7.29 -7.10
C ALA A 624 -20.31 -6.87 -6.18
N ALA A 625 -20.45 -5.71 -5.53
CA ALA A 625 -19.38 -5.02 -4.82
C ALA A 625 -19.08 -5.61 -3.42
N SER A 626 -17.82 -5.97 -3.16
CA SER A 626 -17.28 -6.13 -1.81
C SER A 626 -17.00 -4.77 -1.20
N GLU A 627 -16.29 -3.90 -1.93
CA GLU A 627 -16.08 -2.49 -1.57
C GLU A 627 -16.80 -1.57 -2.55
N LEU A 628 -17.41 -0.49 -2.05
CA LEU A 628 -18.03 0.55 -2.87
C LEU A 628 -17.90 1.92 -2.20
N MET A 629 -17.31 2.86 -2.92
CA MET A 629 -17.34 4.28 -2.61
C MET A 629 -18.20 5.05 -3.62
N ALA A 630 -18.99 5.99 -3.13
CA ALA A 630 -19.52 7.10 -3.93
C ALA A 630 -19.00 8.44 -3.39
N ALA A 631 -18.61 9.35 -4.29
CA ALA A 631 -18.21 10.70 -3.92
C ALA A 631 -19.13 11.76 -4.53
N VAL A 632 -19.61 12.68 -3.69
CA VAL A 632 -20.51 13.76 -4.08
C VAL A 632 -19.88 15.13 -3.86
N GLN A 633 -20.01 15.99 -4.86
CA GLN A 633 -19.71 17.41 -4.76
C GLN A 633 -20.90 18.11 -4.09
N SER A 634 -20.64 18.76 -2.95
CA SER A 634 -21.63 19.54 -2.21
C SER A 634 -22.13 20.73 -3.05
N PRO A 635 -23.40 21.14 -2.91
CA PRO A 635 -23.88 22.35 -3.57
C PRO A 635 -23.10 23.58 -3.07
N PRO A 636 -22.88 24.60 -3.92
CA PRO A 636 -22.25 25.85 -3.49
C PRO A 636 -23.10 26.52 -2.40
N PRO A 637 -22.48 27.28 -1.46
CA PRO A 637 -23.23 27.96 -0.40
C PRO A 637 -24.31 28.88 -0.99
N ALA A 638 -25.50 28.84 -0.42
CA ALA A 638 -26.54 29.82 -0.76
C ALA A 638 -26.08 31.22 -0.28
N HIS A 639 -25.95 32.16 -1.23
CA HIS A 639 -25.59 33.56 -1.01
C HIS A 639 -26.78 34.42 -0.60
#